data_AF-A0A2U3VRG6-F1
#
_entry.id   AF-A0A2U3VRG6-F1
#
_cell.length_a   1.000
_cell.length_b   1.000
_cell.length_c   1.000
_cell.angle_alpha   90.00
_cell.angle_beta   90.00
_cell.angle_gamma   90.00
#
_symmetry.space_group_name_H-M   'P 1'
#
loop_
_entity.id
_entity.type
_entity.pdbx_description
1 polymer ?
#
loop_
_entity_poly.entity_id
_entity_poly.type
_entity_poly.pdbx_seq_one_letter_code
_entity_poly.pdbx_strand_id
1 'polypeptide(L)'
;MAAAHRKPLQSRQVGSLLFLLCISMGSAATIRYSVAEEMESGSFVANVAKDLGLEVGKLAARGARLVSEGNKLHFRLHRKTGDLFVKEKLDRESLCGKADPCVLHFEIVLVEPLQSFRVEVRVFDINDNAPIFLNMDPLLKIPESTPLGSRFPLQSAQDLDVGLNGLQNYTLSPNAYFHLHTRFRSHGPKYAELVLDKPLDREEQPEVNLTITAVDGGSPPKSGVAHIRVEVLDVNDHVPQFSRLVYRAQVPENSANGSLVATVSATDLDEGSNKEITYSLAQNPEAILQTFQIDSHTGEVRLRGPLDFEAVETYDLDIQATDGGGLSAHSKVLVEVVDVNDNPPEVTVSSVSSPLPEDSPLQTVVALFSIRDRDVRVGGKIICFLREDLPFAVKPTFRNSYSLVTDRGLDREEVSGYNITIVAMDTGPPSLFTETVIEVLISDINDNPPIFQEDSYILTVRENNSPAIFIGKVHAEDLDLGENAQVTYTLLPPQSGDLSVFAYISINSDNGKLYALRTMDYEAIQNFQFVVKATDGGFLSLSSQVTVKVVVLDDNDNRPMILYPLQNGTLPCNDLVPRSADAGYLVTKVVAVDGDSGQNSWLSYHLLKATDPGLFSVQQQNGEIRTLRQISERDPMIQKLIILVQDHGQPALSTTASLNILLVDGFSEPYLQFRDPSKNPTRVNPSTKYLVISLAVLSFLFLLSVTVIFVIHIYQKVKYREKFTVQEHFYDDCNFPNNLVQGGANGSLSQPCPYEMCSATGTSNSEFRFLKRFMPNFPYPHGTGEAKTEAGSNLPPDSDRNRSRGSEDHGQVPDNCM
;
A
#
# COMPACT_ATOMS: atom_id res chain seq x y z
N MET A 1 86.25 23.03 -7.68
CA MET A 1 87.43 22.68 -6.84
C MET A 1 88.60 22.35 -7.73
N ALA A 2 89.84 22.48 -7.20
CA ALA A 2 91.11 22.03 -7.78
C ALA A 2 91.52 22.59 -9.17
N ALA A 3 92.72 23.16 -9.23
CA ALA A 3 93.45 23.46 -10.47
C ALA A 3 94.78 22.68 -10.48
N ALA A 4 95.32 22.37 -11.66
CA ALA A 4 96.67 21.83 -11.79
C ALA A 4 97.32 22.17 -13.15
N HIS A 5 98.55 22.71 -13.12
CA HIS A 5 99.44 22.74 -14.27
C HIS A 5 100.08 21.35 -14.51
N ARG A 6 100.47 21.04 -15.75
CA ARG A 6 101.87 20.71 -16.10
C ARG A 6 102.15 20.58 -17.62
N LYS A 7 103.16 21.32 -18.07
CA LYS A 7 104.17 20.87 -19.07
C LYS A 7 105.29 20.11 -18.31
N PRO A 8 106.32 19.49 -18.92
CA PRO A 8 106.69 19.44 -20.34
C PRO A 8 107.05 18.01 -20.84
N LEU A 9 107.56 17.90 -22.08
CA LEU A 9 108.83 17.19 -22.35
C LEU A 9 109.51 17.69 -23.64
N GLN A 10 110.85 17.61 -23.71
CA GLN A 10 111.65 17.82 -24.93
C GLN A 10 112.56 16.59 -25.14
N SER A 11 112.65 16.09 -26.38
CA SER A 11 113.67 15.15 -26.88
C SER A 11 113.36 14.80 -28.34
N ARG A 12 114.29 14.59 -29.28
CA ARG A 12 115.73 14.90 -29.43
C ARG A 12 115.99 14.84 -30.95
N GLN A 13 116.82 15.71 -31.49
CA GLN A 13 117.53 15.42 -32.75
C GLN A 13 119.02 15.68 -32.55
N VAL A 14 119.85 14.79 -33.08
CA VAL A 14 121.31 14.79 -32.93
C VAL A 14 121.92 14.83 -34.33
N GLY A 15 122.97 15.63 -34.47
CA GLY A 15 123.43 16.15 -35.74
C GLY A 15 123.92 15.14 -36.78
N SER A 16 124.16 15.69 -37.97
CA SER A 16 125.51 15.68 -38.50
C SER A 16 125.83 17.04 -39.11
N LEU A 17 127.13 17.36 -39.23
CA LEU A 17 127.63 18.64 -39.71
C LEU A 17 128.85 18.38 -40.62
N LEU A 18 128.97 19.17 -41.70
CA LEU A 18 130.08 19.18 -42.66
C LEU A 18 130.32 17.87 -43.45
N PHE A 19 130.16 17.95 -44.78
CA PHE A 19 131.33 17.77 -45.64
C PHE A 19 131.28 18.71 -46.86
N LEU A 20 132.43 18.86 -47.52
CA LEU A 20 132.82 20.03 -48.30
C LEU A 20 132.39 20.05 -49.79
N LEU A 21 132.07 21.28 -50.24
CA LEU A 21 132.38 21.92 -51.54
C LEU A 21 131.88 21.36 -52.90
N CYS A 22 131.72 22.33 -53.82
CA CYS A 22 131.90 22.21 -55.27
C CYS A 22 130.92 21.32 -56.10
N ILE A 23 129.64 21.70 -56.17
CA ILE A 23 129.01 21.92 -57.48
C ILE A 23 128.17 23.20 -57.43
N SER A 24 128.47 24.18 -58.27
CA SER A 24 127.59 25.32 -58.55
C SER A 24 126.57 24.94 -59.64
N MET A 25 125.43 24.40 -59.25
CA MET A 25 124.29 24.22 -60.18
C MET A 25 123.35 25.42 -60.07
N GLY A 26 122.91 25.94 -61.23
CA GLY A 26 122.10 27.15 -61.30
C GLY A 26 120.67 26.97 -60.78
N SER A 27 120.00 28.09 -60.52
CA SER A 27 118.57 28.10 -60.19
C SER A 27 117.76 27.44 -61.32
N ALA A 28 117.11 26.33 -61.02
CA ALA A 28 116.14 25.70 -61.91
C ALA A 28 114.88 26.58 -61.95
N ALA A 29 114.72 27.34 -63.03
CA ALA A 29 113.59 28.24 -63.20
C ALA A 29 112.29 27.43 -63.37
N THR A 30 111.44 27.42 -62.34
CA THR A 30 110.10 26.83 -62.42
C THR A 30 109.19 27.71 -63.26
N ILE A 31 108.66 27.16 -64.35
CA ILE A 31 107.67 27.82 -65.19
C ILE A 31 106.28 27.53 -64.64
N ARG A 32 105.40 28.54 -64.64
CA ARG A 32 104.01 28.41 -64.19
C ARG A 32 103.05 28.72 -65.31
N TYR A 33 102.16 27.77 -65.58
CA TYR A 33 101.04 27.96 -66.48
C TYR A 33 99.72 27.67 -65.76
N SER A 34 98.63 28.10 -66.38
CA SER A 34 97.27 27.78 -65.98
C SER A 34 96.51 27.28 -67.19
N VAL A 35 95.72 26.25 -66.98
CA VAL A 35 94.76 25.71 -67.95
C VAL A 35 93.43 25.60 -67.22
N ALA A 36 92.31 25.84 -67.89
CA ALA A 36 91.03 25.42 -67.34
C ALA A 36 90.89 23.91 -67.55
N GLU A 37 90.06 23.24 -66.76
CA GLU A 37 89.65 21.89 -67.09
C GLU A 37 88.65 21.85 -68.26
N GLU A 38 88.14 20.65 -68.58
CA GLU A 38 87.18 20.36 -69.65
C GLU A 38 87.62 20.72 -71.09
N MET A 39 88.73 21.44 -71.25
CA MET A 39 89.30 21.89 -72.52
C MET A 39 89.58 20.71 -73.47
N GLU A 40 89.18 20.87 -74.74
CA GLU A 40 89.30 19.82 -75.75
C GLU A 40 90.76 19.39 -76.01
N SER A 41 90.93 18.13 -76.42
CA SER A 41 92.23 17.60 -76.88
C SER A 41 92.74 18.43 -78.07
N GLY A 42 93.92 19.03 -77.92
CA GLY A 42 94.48 19.99 -78.87
C GLY A 42 94.32 21.45 -78.49
N SER A 43 93.64 21.79 -77.38
CA SER A 43 93.58 23.18 -76.87
C SER A 43 94.95 23.73 -76.52
N PHE A 44 95.20 25.00 -76.84
CA PHE A 44 96.45 25.71 -76.54
C PHE A 44 96.53 26.12 -75.06
N VAL A 45 97.70 25.93 -74.44
CA VAL A 45 97.99 26.30 -73.05
C VAL A 45 98.95 27.49 -72.97
N ALA A 46 100.14 27.38 -73.57
CA ALA A 46 101.18 28.42 -73.55
C ALA A 46 102.25 28.20 -74.63
N ASN A 47 103.06 29.21 -74.95
CA ASN A 47 104.21 29.06 -75.86
C ASN A 47 105.53 29.01 -75.07
N VAL A 48 105.97 27.79 -74.78
CA VAL A 48 107.16 27.51 -73.97
C VAL A 48 108.45 28.00 -74.62
N ALA A 49 108.52 28.13 -75.95
CA ALA A 49 109.70 28.70 -76.61
C ALA A 49 109.89 30.17 -76.23
N LYS A 50 108.82 30.97 -76.36
CA LYS A 50 108.79 32.39 -76.01
C LYS A 50 109.11 32.61 -74.53
N ASP A 51 108.49 31.83 -73.65
CA ASP A 51 108.61 32.02 -72.19
C ASP A 51 109.99 31.54 -71.66
N LEU A 52 110.68 30.65 -72.39
CA LEU A 52 112.09 30.31 -72.19
C LEU A 52 113.09 31.26 -72.88
N GLY A 53 112.62 32.29 -73.60
CA GLY A 53 113.48 33.19 -74.38
C GLY A 53 114.18 32.52 -75.58
N LEU A 54 113.61 31.43 -76.11
CA LEU A 54 114.17 30.65 -77.20
C LEU A 54 113.50 31.00 -78.54
N GLU A 55 114.33 31.30 -79.55
CA GLU A 55 113.86 31.57 -80.91
C GLU A 55 113.16 30.35 -81.54
N VAL A 56 112.20 30.62 -82.44
CA VAL A 56 111.36 29.62 -83.10
C VAL A 56 112.22 28.52 -83.74
N GLY A 57 111.87 27.25 -83.49
CA GLY A 57 112.63 26.09 -83.95
C GLY A 57 113.78 25.64 -83.04
N LYS A 58 114.31 26.47 -82.12
CA LYS A 58 115.40 26.04 -81.22
C LYS A 58 115.00 24.91 -80.28
N LEU A 59 113.73 24.79 -79.88
CA LEU A 59 113.25 23.63 -79.11
C LEU A 59 113.33 22.30 -79.88
N ALA A 60 113.11 22.31 -81.20
CA ALA A 60 113.30 21.13 -82.03
C ALA A 60 114.78 20.78 -82.17
N ALA A 61 115.64 21.78 -82.44
CA ALA A 61 117.08 21.59 -82.55
C ALA A 61 117.72 21.07 -81.25
N ARG A 62 117.26 21.55 -80.09
CA ARG A 62 117.74 21.13 -78.76
C ARG A 62 117.04 19.87 -78.22
N GLY A 63 116.28 19.13 -79.04
CA GLY A 63 115.73 17.81 -78.70
C GLY A 63 114.64 17.80 -77.61
N ALA A 64 113.85 18.87 -77.48
CA ALA A 64 112.92 19.05 -76.35
C ALA A 64 111.97 17.85 -76.10
N ARG A 65 111.94 17.35 -74.86
CA ARG A 65 111.04 16.27 -74.39
C ARG A 65 110.32 16.65 -73.10
N LEU A 66 109.10 16.17 -72.96
CA LEU A 66 108.32 16.20 -71.72
C LEU A 66 108.63 14.93 -70.90
N VAL A 67 108.72 15.06 -69.58
CA VAL A 67 108.86 13.95 -68.62
C VAL A 67 107.94 14.26 -67.43
N SER A 68 107.18 13.29 -66.92
CA SER A 68 106.33 13.49 -65.73
C SER A 68 106.43 12.27 -64.82
N GLU A 69 106.29 12.49 -63.50
CA GLU A 69 106.65 11.54 -62.44
C GLU A 69 105.83 10.24 -62.44
N GLY A 70 104.72 10.19 -63.19
CA GLY A 70 103.89 8.99 -63.37
C GLY A 70 103.79 8.44 -64.80
N ASN A 71 104.65 8.86 -65.75
CA ASN A 71 104.59 8.57 -67.20
C ASN A 71 103.29 8.98 -67.94
N LYS A 72 102.17 9.26 -67.25
CA LYS A 72 100.94 9.77 -67.85
C LYS A 72 101.10 11.25 -68.24
N LEU A 73 101.55 11.49 -69.47
CA LEU A 73 101.63 12.84 -70.03
C LEU A 73 100.25 13.33 -70.45
N HIS A 74 99.72 14.33 -69.73
CA HIS A 74 98.46 15.04 -70.02
C HIS A 74 98.61 16.16 -71.05
N PHE A 75 99.84 16.59 -71.34
CA PHE A 75 100.16 17.69 -72.26
C PHE A 75 101.10 17.25 -73.38
N ARG A 76 101.07 17.97 -74.51
CA ARG A 76 101.86 17.70 -75.73
C ARG A 76 102.54 18.98 -76.22
N LEU A 77 103.87 19.03 -76.12
CA LEU A 77 104.70 20.12 -76.64
C LEU A 77 104.95 19.97 -78.15
N HIS A 78 104.51 20.94 -78.96
CA HIS A 78 104.80 21.00 -80.38
C HIS A 78 106.18 21.61 -80.64
N ARG A 79 107.19 20.73 -80.77
CA ARG A 79 108.63 21.08 -80.85
C ARG A 79 109.01 22.18 -81.85
N LYS A 80 108.26 22.36 -82.95
CA LYS A 80 108.58 23.34 -84.00
C LYS A 80 108.23 24.79 -83.60
N THR A 81 107.06 25.01 -83.02
CA THR A 81 106.56 26.34 -82.63
C THR A 81 106.77 26.65 -81.15
N GLY A 82 106.89 25.63 -80.31
CA GLY A 82 107.01 25.74 -78.86
C GLY A 82 105.69 25.76 -78.10
N ASP A 83 104.56 25.59 -78.79
CA ASP A 83 103.24 25.58 -78.17
C ASP A 83 103.03 24.30 -77.35
N LEU A 84 102.56 24.46 -76.12
CA LEU A 84 102.06 23.39 -75.27
C LEU A 84 100.55 23.24 -75.50
N PHE A 85 100.12 22.03 -75.83
CA PHE A 85 98.72 21.69 -76.03
C PHE A 85 98.23 20.67 -74.99
N VAL A 86 96.93 20.73 -74.65
CA VAL A 86 96.22 19.65 -73.96
C VAL A 86 96.23 18.40 -74.86
N LYS A 87 96.52 17.21 -74.31
CA LYS A 87 96.60 15.95 -75.09
C LYS A 87 95.35 15.09 -74.90
N GLU A 88 94.79 15.08 -73.71
CA GLU A 88 93.54 14.40 -73.33
C GLU A 88 92.72 15.39 -72.51
N LYS A 89 91.39 15.32 -72.58
CA LYS A 89 90.48 16.19 -71.81
C LYS A 89 90.86 16.10 -70.32
N LEU A 90 90.97 17.26 -69.67
CA LEU A 90 91.32 17.34 -68.25
C LEU A 90 90.02 17.37 -67.44
N ASP A 91 89.94 16.53 -66.44
CA ASP A 91 88.85 16.36 -65.47
C ASP A 91 89.55 16.48 -64.11
N ARG A 92 89.22 17.51 -63.33
CA ARG A 92 89.98 17.90 -62.12
C ARG A 92 89.54 17.05 -60.93
N GLU A 93 88.31 16.56 -60.92
CA GLU A 93 87.69 15.76 -59.86
C GLU A 93 88.36 14.38 -59.79
N SER A 94 88.63 13.76 -60.94
CA SER A 94 89.36 12.49 -61.03
C SER A 94 90.87 12.63 -60.79
N LEU A 95 91.46 13.79 -61.10
CA LEU A 95 92.91 14.04 -60.94
C LEU A 95 93.29 14.52 -59.54
N CYS A 96 92.46 15.35 -58.91
CA CYS A 96 92.74 16.07 -57.66
C CYS A 96 91.64 15.92 -56.61
N GLY A 97 90.44 15.45 -56.97
CA GLY A 97 89.29 15.38 -56.07
C GLY A 97 88.99 16.75 -55.47
N LYS A 98 89.01 16.86 -54.15
CA LYS A 98 88.77 18.11 -53.42
C LYS A 98 90.05 18.87 -53.03
N ALA A 99 91.19 18.58 -53.68
CA ALA A 99 92.44 19.29 -53.46
C ALA A 99 92.52 20.57 -54.32
N ASP A 100 92.51 21.73 -53.65
CA ASP A 100 92.71 23.06 -54.22
C ASP A 100 93.97 23.71 -53.60
N PRO A 101 94.92 24.25 -54.38
CA PRO A 101 94.99 24.26 -55.83
C PRO A 101 95.35 22.90 -56.43
N CYS A 102 94.64 22.49 -57.48
CA CYS A 102 95.02 21.35 -58.32
C CYS A 102 96.23 21.77 -59.20
N VAL A 103 97.39 21.16 -58.97
CA VAL A 103 98.63 21.48 -59.70
C VAL A 103 99.28 20.23 -60.26
N LEU A 104 99.28 20.11 -61.59
CA LEU A 104 100.01 19.06 -62.31
C LEU A 104 101.49 19.42 -62.43
N HIS A 105 102.36 18.42 -62.41
CA HIS A 105 103.80 18.57 -62.43
C HIS A 105 104.45 17.76 -63.56
N PHE A 106 105.33 18.41 -64.32
CA PHE A 106 106.19 17.76 -65.30
C PHE A 106 107.46 18.59 -65.53
N GLU A 107 108.47 17.98 -66.14
CA GLU A 107 109.69 18.63 -66.58
C GLU A 107 109.75 18.72 -68.11
N ILE A 108 110.31 19.82 -68.61
CA ILE A 108 110.73 19.95 -70.01
C ILE A 108 112.25 19.88 -70.04
N VAL A 109 112.77 18.84 -70.69
CA VAL A 109 114.20 18.56 -70.80
C VAL A 109 114.66 18.87 -72.23
N LEU A 110 115.65 19.74 -72.34
CA LEU A 110 116.44 20.02 -73.54
C LEU A 110 117.75 19.24 -73.43
N VAL A 111 118.24 18.67 -74.53
CA VAL A 111 119.38 17.72 -74.52
C VAL A 111 120.71 18.43 -74.78
N GLU A 112 120.73 19.44 -75.66
CA GLU A 112 121.97 20.10 -76.11
C GLU A 112 121.87 21.63 -75.98
N PRO A 113 122.65 22.27 -75.09
CA PRO A 113 123.19 21.69 -73.85
C PRO A 113 122.06 21.15 -72.95
N LEU A 114 122.38 20.21 -72.07
CA LEU A 114 121.40 19.58 -71.18
C LEU A 114 120.83 20.60 -70.17
N GLN A 115 119.52 20.83 -70.22
CA GLN A 115 118.80 21.73 -69.31
C GLN A 115 117.40 21.15 -69.02
N SER A 116 117.01 21.10 -67.74
CA SER A 116 115.64 20.79 -67.33
C SER A 116 114.95 22.03 -66.76
N PHE A 117 113.67 22.18 -67.07
CA PHE A 117 112.78 23.20 -66.51
C PHE A 117 111.58 22.50 -65.88
N ARG A 118 111.36 22.70 -64.58
CA ARG A 118 110.15 22.23 -63.89
C ARG A 118 108.98 23.11 -64.33
N VAL A 119 107.86 22.48 -64.67
CA VAL A 119 106.63 23.16 -65.07
C VAL A 119 105.51 22.77 -64.12
N GLU A 120 104.93 23.79 -63.51
CA GLU A 120 103.72 23.69 -62.68
C GLU A 120 102.55 24.18 -63.54
N VAL A 121 101.63 23.28 -63.90
CA VAL A 121 100.37 23.68 -64.54
C VAL A 121 99.26 23.60 -63.52
N ARG A 122 98.70 24.76 -63.17
CA ARG A 122 97.48 24.84 -62.36
C ARG A 122 96.29 24.51 -63.24
N VAL A 123 95.47 23.55 -62.81
CA VAL A 123 94.16 23.28 -63.42
C VAL A 123 93.15 24.13 -62.65
N PHE A 124 92.50 25.06 -63.34
CA PHE A 124 91.40 25.84 -62.79
C PHE A 124 90.09 25.08 -62.93
N ASP A 125 89.36 25.09 -61.82
CA ASP A 125 88.05 24.49 -61.63
C ASP A 125 86.97 25.21 -62.48
N ILE A 126 86.11 24.43 -63.14
CA ILE A 126 84.92 24.92 -63.88
C ILE A 126 83.67 24.41 -63.16
N ASN A 127 82.59 25.22 -63.14
CA ASN A 127 81.28 24.77 -62.65
C ASN A 127 80.66 23.74 -63.63
N ASP A 128 81.13 22.49 -63.59
CA ASP A 128 80.81 21.42 -64.54
C ASP A 128 79.91 20.34 -63.88
N ASN A 129 80.06 20.10 -62.56
CA ASN A 129 79.14 19.29 -61.76
C ASN A 129 77.96 20.14 -61.25
N ALA A 130 77.19 19.61 -60.29
CA ALA A 130 76.12 20.32 -59.60
C ALA A 130 75.95 19.74 -58.19
N PRO A 131 75.40 20.50 -57.22
CA PRO A 131 75.03 19.96 -55.92
C PRO A 131 74.00 18.81 -56.06
N ILE A 132 74.27 17.65 -55.46
CA ILE A 132 73.37 16.47 -55.48
C ILE A 132 73.07 16.03 -54.04
N PHE A 133 71.79 15.74 -53.74
CA PHE A 133 71.40 15.10 -52.49
C PHE A 133 71.48 13.58 -52.61
N LEU A 134 72.05 12.90 -51.61
CA LEU A 134 72.12 11.42 -51.58
C LEU A 134 70.78 10.76 -51.21
N ASN A 135 69.88 11.50 -50.57
CA ASN A 135 68.48 11.13 -50.40
C ASN A 135 67.63 12.26 -50.97
N MET A 136 66.82 11.96 -51.99
CA MET A 136 65.95 12.92 -52.67
C MET A 136 64.67 13.19 -51.88
N ASP A 137 64.21 12.24 -51.06
CA ASP A 137 62.93 12.31 -50.34
C ASP A 137 63.11 11.95 -48.86
N PRO A 138 63.83 12.78 -48.05
CA PRO A 138 64.04 12.53 -46.63
C PRO A 138 62.75 12.70 -45.82
N LEU A 139 62.34 11.62 -45.15
CA LEU A 139 61.27 11.60 -44.15
C LEU A 139 61.81 12.05 -42.78
N LEU A 140 61.18 13.04 -42.17
CA LEU A 140 61.37 13.45 -40.78
C LEU A 140 60.08 13.19 -40.01
N LYS A 141 60.16 12.45 -38.92
CA LYS A 141 59.06 12.25 -37.96
C LYS A 141 59.27 13.20 -36.79
N ILE A 142 58.35 14.13 -36.54
CA ILE A 142 58.51 15.21 -35.55
C ILE A 142 57.25 15.29 -34.66
N PRO A 143 57.33 15.05 -33.34
CA PRO A 143 56.20 15.23 -32.43
C PRO A 143 55.74 16.68 -32.38
N GLU A 144 54.43 16.93 -32.30
CA GLU A 144 53.92 18.31 -32.32
C GLU A 144 54.31 19.14 -31.09
N SER A 145 54.41 18.50 -29.93
CA SER A 145 54.97 19.07 -28.69
C SER A 145 56.47 19.45 -28.76
N THR A 146 57.10 19.37 -29.94
CA THR A 146 58.46 19.86 -30.18
C THR A 146 58.57 21.36 -29.86
N PRO A 147 59.47 21.77 -28.94
CA PRO A 147 59.58 23.17 -28.55
C PRO A 147 60.21 24.04 -29.66
N LEU A 148 59.76 25.29 -29.74
CA LEU A 148 60.25 26.26 -30.73
C LEU A 148 61.78 26.47 -30.66
N GLY A 149 62.40 26.67 -31.81
CA GLY A 149 63.86 26.75 -31.95
C GLY A 149 64.56 25.39 -31.97
N SER A 150 63.82 24.27 -31.88
CA SER A 150 64.35 22.91 -32.11
C SER A 150 64.97 22.76 -33.49
N ARG A 151 66.03 21.95 -33.60
CA ARG A 151 66.93 21.90 -34.75
C ARG A 151 67.05 20.49 -35.32
N PHE A 152 66.68 20.32 -36.59
CA PHE A 152 66.72 19.05 -37.30
C PHE A 152 67.84 19.09 -38.37
N PRO A 153 68.99 18.44 -38.14
CA PRO A 153 70.12 18.49 -39.06
C PRO A 153 69.83 17.68 -40.32
N LEU A 154 69.91 18.34 -41.48
CA LEU A 154 69.75 17.71 -42.79
C LEU A 154 71.07 17.15 -43.32
N GLN A 155 70.97 16.16 -44.20
CA GLN A 155 72.11 15.65 -44.94
C GLN A 155 72.64 16.73 -45.89
N SER A 156 73.94 16.99 -45.85
CA SER A 156 74.60 17.90 -46.79
C SER A 156 74.42 17.41 -48.22
N ALA A 157 74.06 18.31 -49.13
CA ALA A 157 74.28 18.07 -50.55
C ALA A 157 75.78 17.84 -50.80
N GLN A 158 76.08 16.98 -51.76
CA GLN A 158 77.43 16.73 -52.24
C GLN A 158 77.60 17.39 -53.59
N ASP A 159 78.58 18.28 -53.63
CA ASP A 159 79.11 18.86 -54.85
C ASP A 159 80.52 18.31 -55.04
N LEU A 160 81.04 18.25 -56.25
CA LEU A 160 82.41 17.78 -56.53
C LEU A 160 83.39 18.96 -56.67
N ASP A 161 82.91 20.05 -57.26
CA ASP A 161 83.63 21.29 -57.57
C ASP A 161 84.16 21.99 -56.30
N VAL A 162 85.13 22.89 -56.46
CA VAL A 162 85.83 23.56 -55.35
C VAL A 162 85.72 25.10 -55.39
N GLY A 163 86.23 25.76 -54.35
CA GLY A 163 86.30 27.21 -54.26
C GLY A 163 84.93 27.90 -54.25
N LEU A 164 84.59 28.54 -55.38
CA LEU A 164 83.32 29.23 -55.59
C LEU A 164 82.28 28.35 -56.30
N ASN A 165 82.71 27.46 -57.20
CA ASN A 165 81.82 26.60 -57.97
C ASN A 165 81.27 25.43 -57.14
N GLY A 166 81.95 25.01 -56.06
CA GLY A 166 81.33 24.11 -55.09
C GLY A 166 80.24 24.79 -54.24
N LEU A 167 79.16 24.07 -53.93
CA LEU A 167 78.08 24.34 -52.96
C LEU A 167 78.27 25.59 -52.08
N GLN A 168 77.52 26.65 -52.37
CA GLN A 168 77.59 27.90 -51.62
C GLN A 168 76.46 28.09 -50.61
N ASN A 169 75.22 27.74 -50.96
CA ASN A 169 74.07 28.03 -50.13
C ASN A 169 72.98 26.95 -50.22
N TYR A 170 72.05 26.99 -49.27
CA TYR A 170 70.79 26.26 -49.34
C TYR A 170 69.63 27.24 -49.22
N THR A 171 68.54 26.97 -49.95
CA THR A 171 67.26 27.66 -49.82
C THR A 171 66.15 26.66 -49.55
N LEU A 172 65.09 27.11 -48.89
CA LEU A 172 63.94 26.30 -48.50
C LEU A 172 62.68 26.92 -49.12
N SER A 173 61.72 26.08 -49.52
CA SER A 173 60.39 26.52 -49.97
C SER A 173 59.70 27.40 -48.92
N PRO A 174 59.05 28.51 -49.32
CA PRO A 174 58.22 29.31 -48.41
C PRO A 174 57.18 28.43 -47.71
N ASN A 175 57.18 28.46 -46.37
CA ASN A 175 56.30 27.69 -45.51
C ASN A 175 56.12 28.43 -44.17
N ALA A 176 55.17 28.01 -43.34
CA ALA A 176 54.82 28.72 -42.10
C ALA A 176 55.50 28.18 -40.83
N TYR A 177 56.16 27.02 -40.90
CA TYR A 177 56.60 26.24 -39.73
C TYR A 177 58.12 26.23 -39.51
N PHE A 178 58.90 26.21 -40.60
CA PHE A 178 60.35 26.01 -40.54
C PHE A 178 61.14 27.04 -41.35
N HIS A 179 62.19 27.62 -40.74
CA HIS A 179 63.29 28.25 -41.48
C HIS A 179 64.52 27.33 -41.61
N LEU A 180 65.46 27.75 -42.45
CA LEU A 180 66.70 27.02 -42.70
C LEU A 180 67.90 27.76 -42.11
N HIS A 181 68.69 27.08 -41.29
CA HIS A 181 69.90 27.60 -40.65
C HIS A 181 71.14 26.89 -41.17
N THR A 182 71.88 27.55 -42.07
CA THR A 182 73.11 27.01 -42.67
C THR A 182 74.30 27.09 -41.71
N ARG A 183 75.08 26.01 -41.58
CA ARG A 183 76.31 25.96 -40.78
C ARG A 183 77.47 25.36 -41.57
N PHE A 184 78.68 25.79 -41.22
CA PHE A 184 79.93 25.26 -41.75
C PHE A 184 80.67 24.49 -40.67
N ARG A 185 81.35 23.40 -41.06
CA ARG A 185 82.32 22.72 -40.21
C ARG A 185 83.71 23.24 -40.59
N SER A 186 84.62 23.46 -39.62
CA SER A 186 85.85 24.25 -39.84
C SER A 186 86.73 23.81 -41.03
N HIS A 187 86.68 22.52 -41.38
CA HIS A 187 87.26 21.95 -42.60
C HIS A 187 86.31 20.90 -43.21
N GLY A 188 85.02 21.22 -43.37
CA GLY A 188 84.01 20.30 -43.91
C GLY A 188 82.87 21.02 -44.64
N PRO A 189 82.03 20.29 -45.38
CA PRO A 189 80.98 20.89 -46.22
C PRO A 189 79.96 21.68 -45.40
N LYS A 190 79.33 22.66 -46.06
CA LYS A 190 78.19 23.41 -45.53
C LYS A 190 77.00 22.45 -45.40
N TYR A 191 76.40 22.39 -44.22
CA TYR A 191 75.17 21.62 -43.96
C TYR A 191 74.07 22.56 -43.45
N ALA A 192 72.83 22.10 -43.52
CA ALA A 192 71.68 22.87 -43.08
C ALA A 192 71.00 22.21 -41.87
N GLU A 193 70.48 23.02 -40.97
CA GLU A 193 69.55 22.62 -39.91
C GLU A 193 68.18 23.24 -40.25
N LEU A 194 67.10 22.46 -40.31
CA LEU A 194 65.76 23.02 -40.19
C LEU A 194 65.55 23.49 -38.76
N VAL A 195 64.88 24.63 -38.59
CA VAL A 195 64.56 25.20 -37.27
C VAL A 195 63.07 25.50 -37.21
N LEU A 196 62.40 25.02 -36.16
CA LEU A 196 60.95 25.18 -35.97
C LEU A 196 60.61 26.57 -35.38
N ASP A 197 59.75 27.33 -36.07
CA ASP A 197 59.37 28.71 -35.71
C ASP A 197 57.90 28.86 -35.24
N LYS A 198 56.95 28.14 -35.88
CA LYS A 198 55.55 27.99 -35.43
C LYS A 198 55.41 26.59 -34.78
N PRO A 199 54.60 26.39 -33.72
CA PRO A 199 54.26 25.04 -33.28
C PRO A 199 53.65 24.24 -34.44
N LEU A 200 53.90 22.93 -34.42
CA LEU A 200 53.14 21.97 -35.22
C LEU A 200 51.83 21.65 -34.48
N ASP A 201 50.87 21.14 -35.22
CA ASP A 201 49.50 20.82 -34.81
C ASP A 201 49.03 19.77 -35.83
N ARG A 202 48.87 18.52 -35.40
CA ARG A 202 48.60 17.37 -36.29
C ARG A 202 47.14 17.39 -36.78
N GLU A 203 46.22 17.88 -35.95
CA GLU A 203 44.81 18.06 -36.26
C GLU A 203 44.60 19.16 -37.31
N GLU A 204 45.40 20.23 -37.30
CA GLU A 204 45.48 21.24 -38.36
C GLU A 204 46.19 20.70 -39.61
N GLN A 205 47.37 20.08 -39.46
CA GLN A 205 48.15 19.58 -40.59
C GLN A 205 49.11 18.40 -40.23
N PRO A 206 48.74 17.13 -40.53
CA PRO A 206 49.55 15.96 -40.16
C PRO A 206 50.80 15.73 -41.05
N GLU A 207 50.86 16.32 -42.25
CA GLU A 207 52.00 16.20 -43.16
C GLU A 207 52.41 17.58 -43.74
N VAL A 208 53.66 17.97 -43.52
CA VAL A 208 54.25 19.21 -44.07
C VAL A 208 55.33 18.83 -45.10
N ASN A 209 55.02 18.99 -46.38
CA ASN A 209 55.99 18.79 -47.46
C ASN A 209 56.75 20.10 -47.75
N LEU A 210 58.08 20.02 -47.70
CA LEU A 210 59.01 21.11 -47.95
C LEU A 210 59.92 20.76 -49.12
N THR A 211 60.44 21.76 -49.84
CA THR A 211 61.45 21.57 -50.88
C THR A 211 62.73 22.31 -50.48
N ILE A 212 63.84 21.59 -50.37
CA ILE A 212 65.17 22.18 -50.15
C ILE A 212 65.95 22.19 -51.46
N THR A 213 66.56 23.34 -51.77
CA THR A 213 67.39 23.53 -52.95
C THR A 213 68.81 23.90 -52.52
N ALA A 214 69.78 23.06 -52.87
CA ALA A 214 71.19 23.37 -52.75
C ALA A 214 71.66 24.13 -53.99
N VAL A 215 72.45 25.20 -53.82
CA VAL A 215 72.92 26.05 -54.92
C VAL A 215 74.42 26.28 -54.80
N ASP A 216 75.12 26.20 -55.94
CA ASP A 216 76.53 26.55 -56.05
C ASP A 216 76.78 28.08 -56.06
N GLY A 217 78.00 28.50 -56.40
CA GLY A 217 78.37 29.90 -56.65
C GLY A 217 78.98 30.13 -58.04
N GLY A 218 78.74 29.22 -58.98
CA GLY A 218 79.25 29.29 -60.35
C GLY A 218 78.51 30.31 -61.22
N SER A 219 78.93 30.42 -62.47
CA SER A 219 78.31 31.31 -63.46
C SER A 219 78.28 30.62 -64.84
N PRO A 220 77.11 30.12 -65.30
CA PRO A 220 75.83 30.12 -64.61
C PRO A 220 75.83 29.24 -63.34
N PRO A 221 75.02 29.58 -62.33
CA PRO A 221 74.85 28.75 -61.16
C PRO A 221 73.90 27.58 -61.46
N LYS A 222 74.15 26.44 -60.81
CA LYS A 222 73.33 25.23 -60.86
C LYS A 222 72.83 24.89 -59.45
N SER A 223 71.90 23.93 -59.40
CA SER A 223 71.25 23.53 -58.17
C SER A 223 70.79 22.09 -58.18
N GLY A 224 70.73 21.51 -56.97
CA GLY A 224 70.07 20.24 -56.68
C GLY A 224 68.87 20.46 -55.78
N VAL A 225 67.87 19.59 -55.86
CA VAL A 225 66.59 19.70 -55.15
C VAL A 225 66.28 18.39 -54.43
N ALA A 226 65.71 18.46 -53.23
CA ALA A 226 65.14 17.33 -52.50
C ALA A 226 63.82 17.74 -51.81
N HIS A 227 62.89 16.79 -51.66
CA HIS A 227 61.57 17.00 -51.04
C HIS A 227 61.57 16.41 -49.63
N ILE A 228 61.62 17.29 -48.63
CA ILE A 228 61.58 16.86 -47.23
C ILE A 228 60.12 16.65 -46.85
N ARG A 229 59.76 15.42 -46.48
CA ARG A 229 58.45 15.12 -45.90
C ARG A 229 58.57 15.18 -44.39
N VAL A 230 57.86 16.10 -43.75
CA VAL A 230 57.66 16.10 -42.30
C VAL A 230 56.33 15.42 -42.01
N GLU A 231 56.41 14.29 -41.33
CA GLU A 231 55.28 13.58 -40.73
C GLU A 231 55.19 14.05 -39.28
N VAL A 232 54.07 14.70 -38.93
CA VAL A 232 53.81 15.13 -37.55
C VAL A 232 53.43 13.90 -36.74
N LEU A 233 54.13 13.64 -35.64
CA LEU A 233 53.78 12.56 -34.73
C LEU A 233 52.83 13.06 -33.65
N ASP A 234 51.74 12.32 -33.52
CA ASP A 234 50.70 12.46 -32.50
C ASP A 234 51.25 12.46 -31.07
N VAL A 235 50.73 13.39 -30.25
CA VAL A 235 51.01 13.54 -28.82
C VAL A 235 49.68 13.79 -28.11
N ASN A 236 49.37 13.01 -27.07
CA ASN A 236 48.11 13.13 -26.33
C ASN A 236 47.98 14.51 -25.64
N ASP A 237 47.35 15.48 -26.31
CA ASP A 237 47.21 16.85 -25.83
C ASP A 237 45.78 17.42 -25.93
N HIS A 238 44.90 16.76 -26.70
CA HIS A 238 43.46 16.86 -26.52
C HIS A 238 43.00 16.05 -25.30
N VAL A 239 41.72 16.19 -24.95
CA VAL A 239 41.09 15.46 -23.83
C VAL A 239 39.69 14.98 -24.25
N PRO A 240 39.22 13.82 -23.76
CA PRO A 240 37.96 13.23 -24.21
C PRO A 240 36.75 14.16 -24.00
N GLN A 241 36.17 14.68 -25.07
CA GLN A 241 35.06 15.64 -24.96
C GLN A 241 33.70 14.93 -24.97
N PHE A 242 33.01 14.91 -23.83
CA PHE A 242 31.62 14.43 -23.76
C PHE A 242 30.66 15.27 -24.59
N SER A 243 29.72 14.62 -25.29
CA SER A 243 28.67 15.28 -26.09
C SER A 243 27.69 16.12 -25.26
N ARG A 244 27.63 15.92 -23.94
CA ARG A 244 26.84 16.68 -22.95
C ARG A 244 27.59 16.70 -21.62
N LEU A 245 27.46 17.79 -20.87
CA LEU A 245 27.96 17.89 -19.49
C LEU A 245 27.04 17.19 -18.46
N VAL A 246 25.74 17.08 -18.80
CA VAL A 246 24.72 16.42 -18.00
C VAL A 246 23.78 15.64 -18.92
N TYR A 247 23.60 14.36 -18.62
CA TYR A 247 22.56 13.51 -19.18
C TYR A 247 21.44 13.33 -18.14
N ARG A 248 20.21 13.06 -18.60
CA ARG A 248 19.07 12.73 -17.74
C ARG A 248 18.44 11.44 -18.22
N ALA A 249 18.12 10.56 -17.28
CA ALA A 249 17.41 9.30 -17.51
C ALA A 249 16.27 9.17 -16.49
N GLN A 250 15.21 8.48 -16.88
CA GLN A 250 14.11 8.07 -16.00
C GLN A 250 13.97 6.55 -16.06
N VAL A 251 13.96 5.90 -14.89
CA VAL A 251 14.00 4.43 -14.78
C VAL A 251 12.98 3.97 -13.74
N PRO A 252 11.97 3.16 -14.11
CA PRO A 252 11.07 2.52 -13.15
C PRO A 252 11.85 1.66 -12.17
N GLU A 253 11.52 1.71 -10.88
CA GLU A 253 12.31 0.99 -9.87
C GLU A 253 12.30 -0.54 -10.05
N ASN A 254 11.18 -1.08 -10.52
CA ASN A 254 11.01 -2.50 -10.87
C ASN A 254 11.79 -2.93 -12.14
N SER A 255 12.68 -2.08 -12.67
CA SER A 255 13.54 -2.40 -13.81
C SER A 255 14.55 -3.49 -13.46
N ALA A 256 14.49 -4.60 -14.20
CA ALA A 256 15.40 -5.73 -13.99
C ALA A 256 16.88 -5.34 -14.17
N ASN A 257 17.77 -5.97 -13.37
CA ASN A 257 19.22 -5.80 -13.46
C ASN A 257 19.71 -6.08 -14.89
N GLY A 258 20.66 -5.27 -15.37
CA GLY A 258 21.15 -5.29 -16.76
C GLY A 258 20.36 -4.41 -17.74
N SER A 259 19.24 -3.82 -17.33
CA SER A 259 18.51 -2.80 -18.10
C SER A 259 19.40 -1.58 -18.41
N LEU A 260 19.16 -0.97 -19.57
CA LEU A 260 19.88 0.24 -20.02
C LEU A 260 19.27 1.48 -19.38
N VAL A 261 20.09 2.26 -18.68
CA VAL A 261 19.71 3.51 -18.00
C VAL A 261 19.98 4.70 -18.92
N ALA A 262 21.20 4.78 -19.46
CA ALA A 262 21.65 5.84 -20.36
C ALA A 262 22.81 5.34 -21.22
N THR A 263 23.07 6.01 -22.34
CA THR A 263 24.31 5.85 -23.10
C THR A 263 25.02 7.20 -23.14
N VAL A 264 26.22 7.28 -22.58
CA VAL A 264 27.08 8.46 -22.71
C VAL A 264 27.97 8.31 -23.93
N SER A 265 28.43 9.44 -24.48
CA SER A 265 29.42 9.43 -25.55
C SER A 265 30.36 10.62 -25.39
N ALA A 266 31.65 10.35 -25.51
CA ALA A 266 32.72 11.32 -25.67
C ALA A 266 33.47 11.07 -26.99
N THR A 267 34.17 12.09 -27.46
CA THR A 267 34.98 12.07 -28.69
C THR A 267 36.32 12.71 -28.45
N ASP A 268 37.38 12.11 -28.99
CA ASP A 268 38.74 12.66 -28.97
C ASP A 268 39.24 12.96 -30.39
N LEU A 269 40.19 13.88 -30.53
CA LEU A 269 40.72 14.37 -31.82
C LEU A 269 42.04 13.69 -32.23
N ASP A 270 42.81 13.20 -31.25
CA ASP A 270 44.11 12.52 -31.40
C ASP A 270 44.04 11.20 -32.23
N GLU A 271 45.16 10.49 -32.40
CA GLU A 271 45.29 9.27 -33.21
C GLU A 271 45.60 8.00 -32.39
N GLY A 272 45.25 6.84 -32.94
CA GLY A 272 45.60 5.54 -32.38
C GLY A 272 45.09 5.33 -30.95
N SER A 273 45.99 5.03 -30.02
CA SER A 273 45.68 4.83 -28.60
C SER A 273 45.24 6.11 -27.89
N ASN A 274 45.75 7.26 -28.33
CA ASN A 274 45.42 8.55 -27.71
C ASN A 274 43.97 8.95 -28.03
N LYS A 275 43.40 8.37 -29.09
CA LYS A 275 41.97 8.43 -29.41
C LYS A 275 41.09 7.40 -28.68
N GLU A 276 41.66 6.38 -28.05
CA GLU A 276 40.90 5.23 -27.54
C GLU A 276 40.30 5.52 -26.15
N ILE A 277 39.06 6.02 -26.15
CA ILE A 277 38.33 6.38 -24.93
C ILE A 277 37.84 5.13 -24.19
N THR A 278 38.13 5.09 -22.90
CA THR A 278 37.55 4.17 -21.91
C THR A 278 36.64 4.91 -20.92
N TYR A 279 35.48 4.32 -20.59
CA TYR A 279 34.50 4.91 -19.68
C TYR A 279 34.51 4.25 -18.29
N SER A 280 34.32 5.02 -17.22
CA SER A 280 34.30 4.52 -15.84
C SER A 280 33.42 5.35 -14.90
N LEU A 281 32.93 4.72 -13.81
CA LEU A 281 32.17 5.37 -12.73
C LEU A 281 33.11 5.95 -11.65
N ALA A 282 33.96 6.90 -12.00
CA ALA A 282 34.92 7.47 -11.06
C ALA A 282 34.29 8.37 -9.98
N GLN A 283 34.89 8.38 -8.78
CA GLN A 283 34.51 9.23 -7.63
C GLN A 283 33.11 8.99 -7.02
N ASN A 284 32.33 8.03 -7.55
CA ASN A 284 31.03 7.66 -6.99
C ASN A 284 31.15 6.90 -5.64
N PRO A 285 30.17 7.06 -4.73
CA PRO A 285 30.05 6.21 -3.53
C PRO A 285 29.85 4.72 -3.86
N GLU A 286 30.29 3.85 -2.96
CA GLU A 286 30.16 2.37 -3.09
C GLU A 286 28.72 1.91 -3.37
N ALA A 287 27.71 2.54 -2.78
CA ALA A 287 26.30 2.24 -3.06
C ALA A 287 25.96 2.41 -4.56
N ILE A 288 26.44 3.48 -5.20
CA ILE A 288 26.26 3.70 -6.63
C ILE A 288 27.00 2.64 -7.46
N LEU A 289 28.19 2.23 -7.05
CA LEU A 289 28.97 1.17 -7.71
C LEU A 289 28.32 -0.22 -7.59
N GLN A 290 27.44 -0.42 -6.60
CA GLN A 290 26.64 -1.64 -6.46
C GLN A 290 25.32 -1.57 -7.25
N THR A 291 24.65 -0.41 -7.29
CA THR A 291 23.40 -0.22 -8.04
C THR A 291 23.61 -0.08 -9.56
N PHE A 292 24.68 0.58 -10.01
CA PHE A 292 24.95 0.87 -11.43
C PHE A 292 26.30 0.30 -11.90
N GLN A 293 26.41 0.10 -13.22
CA GLN A 293 27.66 -0.21 -13.90
C GLN A 293 27.70 0.52 -15.25
N ILE A 294 28.90 0.75 -15.79
CA ILE A 294 29.10 1.29 -17.14
C ILE A 294 29.94 0.32 -17.96
N ASP A 295 29.59 0.12 -19.22
CA ASP A 295 30.46 -0.58 -20.19
C ASP A 295 31.63 0.33 -20.59
N SER A 296 32.85 -0.19 -20.46
CA SER A 296 34.08 0.59 -20.64
C SER A 296 34.34 1.04 -22.09
N HIS A 297 33.67 0.45 -23.09
CA HIS A 297 33.88 0.77 -24.50
C HIS A 297 32.65 1.38 -25.17
N THR A 298 31.43 0.97 -24.80
CA THR A 298 30.20 1.49 -25.40
C THR A 298 29.61 2.72 -24.70
N GLY A 299 30.04 3.01 -23.46
CA GLY A 299 29.46 4.09 -22.66
C GLY A 299 28.02 3.81 -22.18
N GLU A 300 27.55 2.56 -22.28
CA GLU A 300 26.23 2.15 -21.79
C GLU A 300 26.23 2.01 -20.27
N VAL A 301 25.50 2.89 -19.59
CA VAL A 301 25.18 2.80 -18.16
C VAL A 301 24.01 1.84 -17.99
N ARG A 302 24.19 0.78 -17.21
CA ARG A 302 23.19 -0.26 -16.93
C ARG A 302 22.95 -0.43 -15.43
N LEU A 303 21.78 -0.91 -15.05
CA LEU A 303 21.54 -1.38 -13.68
C LEU A 303 22.38 -2.63 -13.38
N ARG A 304 22.90 -2.70 -12.16
CA ARG A 304 23.68 -3.81 -11.59
C ARG A 304 22.96 -4.40 -10.37
N GLY A 305 22.40 -3.54 -9.52
CA GLY A 305 21.50 -3.88 -8.42
C GLY A 305 20.04 -3.47 -8.72
N PRO A 306 19.11 -3.78 -7.80
CA PRO A 306 17.76 -3.24 -7.84
C PRO A 306 17.74 -1.73 -7.53
N LEU A 307 16.63 -1.08 -7.84
CA LEU A 307 16.26 0.26 -7.39
C LEU A 307 15.16 0.15 -6.31
N ASP A 308 14.96 1.22 -5.56
CA ASP A 308 14.02 1.36 -4.44
C ASP A 308 13.74 2.87 -4.32
N PHE A 309 12.53 3.31 -4.69
CA PHE A 309 12.14 4.72 -4.76
C PHE A 309 11.97 5.32 -3.36
N GLU A 310 11.36 4.58 -2.43
CA GLU A 310 11.20 4.93 -1.02
C GLU A 310 12.55 5.18 -0.32
N ALA A 311 13.61 4.51 -0.74
CA ALA A 311 14.97 4.72 -0.26
C ALA A 311 15.69 5.86 -0.99
N VAL A 312 15.66 5.91 -2.34
CA VAL A 312 16.45 6.87 -3.14
C VAL A 312 15.73 7.31 -4.44
N GLU A 313 14.98 8.40 -4.36
CA GLU A 313 14.27 8.99 -5.53
C GLU A 313 15.20 9.39 -6.70
N THR A 314 16.46 9.76 -6.45
CA THR A 314 17.38 10.26 -7.48
C THR A 314 18.84 9.90 -7.24
N TYR A 315 19.57 9.54 -8.30
CA TYR A 315 21.02 9.33 -8.29
C TYR A 315 21.74 10.35 -9.19
N ASP A 316 22.91 10.79 -8.77
CA ASP A 316 23.85 11.60 -9.57
C ASP A 316 25.12 10.77 -9.81
N LEU A 317 25.30 10.31 -11.04
CA LEU A 317 26.42 9.45 -11.45
C LEU A 317 27.52 10.31 -12.06
N ASP A 318 28.68 10.37 -11.41
CA ASP A 318 29.88 10.99 -11.99
C ASP A 318 30.57 10.00 -12.94
N ILE A 319 30.57 10.31 -14.24
CA ILE A 319 31.21 9.51 -15.27
C ILE A 319 32.55 10.14 -15.63
N GLN A 320 33.60 9.33 -15.74
CA GLN A 320 34.90 9.73 -16.30
C GLN A 320 35.11 9.02 -17.64
N ALA A 321 35.55 9.78 -18.64
CA ALA A 321 36.08 9.27 -19.90
C ALA A 321 37.58 9.54 -19.91
N THR A 322 38.39 8.49 -20.16
CA THR A 322 39.86 8.54 -20.12
C THR A 322 40.40 7.93 -21.41
N ASP A 323 41.31 8.63 -22.08
CA ASP A 323 42.00 8.13 -23.28
C ASP A 323 43.12 7.09 -22.94
N GLY A 324 43.80 6.60 -23.97
CA GLY A 324 44.94 5.69 -23.81
C GLY A 324 46.24 6.34 -23.33
N GLY A 325 46.38 7.67 -23.37
CA GLY A 325 47.54 8.40 -22.83
C GLY A 325 47.40 8.75 -21.34
N GLY A 326 46.18 8.74 -20.82
CA GLY A 326 45.82 9.02 -19.43
C GLY A 326 45.25 10.41 -19.17
N LEU A 327 44.89 11.21 -20.18
CA LEU A 327 44.07 12.41 -19.97
C LEU A 327 42.59 12.01 -19.90
N SER A 328 41.78 12.85 -19.24
CA SER A 328 40.40 12.50 -18.94
C SER A 328 39.50 13.70 -18.66
N ALA A 329 38.21 13.50 -18.90
CA ALA A 329 37.15 14.47 -18.62
C ALA A 329 36.02 13.82 -17.81
N HIS A 330 35.12 14.66 -17.30
CA HIS A 330 33.99 14.26 -16.47
C HIS A 330 32.65 14.75 -17.03
N SER A 331 31.59 13.99 -16.81
CA SER A 331 30.20 14.34 -17.12
C SER A 331 29.26 13.66 -16.13
N LYS A 332 28.08 14.24 -15.87
CA LYS A 332 27.08 13.69 -14.95
C LYS A 332 25.94 12.97 -15.67
N VAL A 333 25.45 11.87 -15.10
CA VAL A 333 24.17 11.26 -15.49
C VAL A 333 23.24 11.33 -14.28
N LEU A 334 22.22 12.18 -14.38
CA LEU A 334 21.16 12.26 -13.37
C LEU A 334 20.10 11.20 -13.69
N VAL A 335 19.91 10.26 -12.77
CA VAL A 335 18.89 9.21 -12.88
C VAL A 335 17.76 9.58 -11.92
N GLU A 336 16.59 9.84 -12.48
CA GLU A 336 15.34 10.04 -11.75
C GLU A 336 14.64 8.68 -11.66
N VAL A 337 14.50 8.13 -10.45
CA VAL A 337 13.77 6.87 -10.25
C VAL A 337 12.27 7.17 -10.38
N VAL A 338 11.55 6.29 -11.08
CA VAL A 338 10.10 6.40 -11.27
C VAL A 338 9.42 5.39 -10.35
N ASP A 339 8.78 5.93 -9.33
CA ASP A 339 7.76 5.35 -8.44
C ASP A 339 6.81 4.39 -9.20
N VAL A 340 6.72 3.15 -8.73
CA VAL A 340 5.81 2.11 -9.20
C VAL A 340 5.05 1.52 -8.01
N ASN A 341 3.75 1.30 -8.17
CA ASN A 341 2.89 0.87 -7.07
C ASN A 341 3.19 -0.57 -6.60
N ASP A 342 4.10 -0.74 -5.63
CA ASP A 342 4.57 -2.03 -5.15
C ASP A 342 4.43 -2.24 -3.62
N ASN A 343 4.20 -1.18 -2.84
CA ASN A 343 3.85 -1.28 -1.43
C ASN A 343 2.31 -1.33 -1.25
N PRO A 344 1.74 -2.34 -0.57
CA PRO A 344 0.32 -2.33 -0.23
C PRO A 344 0.03 -1.38 0.97
N PRO A 345 -1.15 -0.73 1.03
CA PRO A 345 -1.48 0.20 2.11
C PRO A 345 -1.38 -0.42 3.52
N GLU A 346 -0.61 0.19 4.42
CA GLU A 346 -0.39 -0.27 5.80
C GLU A 346 -1.50 0.27 6.74
N VAL A 347 -2.30 -0.63 7.34
CA VAL A 347 -3.40 -0.26 8.25
C VAL A 347 -2.92 -0.34 9.71
N THR A 348 -2.97 0.79 10.41
CA THR A 348 -2.56 0.92 11.81
C THR A 348 -3.75 1.28 12.70
N VAL A 349 -4.23 0.31 13.48
CA VAL A 349 -5.32 0.54 14.46
C VAL A 349 -4.75 1.21 15.71
N SER A 350 -5.25 2.40 16.05
CA SER A 350 -4.72 3.22 17.14
C SER A 350 -5.53 3.12 18.44
N SER A 351 -6.83 2.82 18.35
CA SER A 351 -7.65 2.44 19.51
C SER A 351 -8.88 1.63 19.08
N VAL A 352 -9.33 0.73 19.96
CA VAL A 352 -10.60 -0.01 19.83
C VAL A 352 -11.33 0.10 21.16
N SER A 353 -12.61 0.44 21.11
CA SER A 353 -13.54 0.45 22.24
C SER A 353 -14.29 -0.89 22.26
N SER A 354 -13.76 -1.84 23.03
CA SER A 354 -14.33 -3.17 23.20
C SER A 354 -14.23 -3.58 24.68
N PRO A 355 -15.29 -4.11 25.31
CA PRO A 355 -16.61 -4.31 24.72
C PRO A 355 -17.39 -2.99 24.51
N LEU A 356 -18.44 -3.04 23.70
CA LEU A 356 -19.29 -1.92 23.30
C LEU A 356 -20.75 -2.18 23.74
N PRO A 357 -21.41 -1.26 24.48
CA PRO A 357 -22.82 -1.41 24.84
C PRO A 357 -23.73 -1.52 23.61
N GLU A 358 -24.74 -2.38 23.65
CA GLU A 358 -25.71 -2.50 22.55
C GLU A 358 -26.63 -1.29 22.42
N ASP A 359 -26.94 -0.62 23.53
CA ASP A 359 -27.66 0.66 23.57
C ASP A 359 -26.87 1.84 22.95
N SER A 360 -25.64 1.60 22.48
CA SER A 360 -24.76 2.59 21.85
C SER A 360 -25.49 3.33 20.72
N PRO A 361 -25.65 4.67 20.81
CA PRO A 361 -26.37 5.42 19.80
C PRO A 361 -25.65 5.37 18.44
N LEU A 362 -26.41 5.60 17.37
CA LEU A 362 -25.87 5.64 16.01
C LEU A 362 -24.74 6.68 15.88
N GLN A 363 -23.71 6.32 15.12
CA GLN A 363 -22.45 7.05 14.93
C GLN A 363 -21.54 7.12 16.18
N THR A 364 -21.72 6.21 17.14
CA THR A 364 -20.74 5.99 18.23
C THR A 364 -19.43 5.46 17.65
N VAL A 365 -18.29 6.02 18.07
CA VAL A 365 -16.95 5.64 17.57
C VAL A 365 -16.49 4.36 18.26
N VAL A 366 -16.31 3.30 17.46
CA VAL A 366 -15.91 1.96 17.93
C VAL A 366 -14.41 1.76 17.82
N ALA A 367 -13.78 2.23 16.73
CA ALA A 367 -12.33 2.16 16.57
C ALA A 367 -11.78 3.36 15.79
N LEU A 368 -10.54 3.72 16.06
CA LEU A 368 -9.76 4.68 15.29
C LEU A 368 -8.59 3.97 14.64
N PHE A 369 -8.35 4.26 13.36
CA PHE A 369 -7.24 3.68 12.60
C PHE A 369 -6.73 4.65 11.54
N SER A 370 -5.44 4.55 11.22
CA SER A 370 -4.77 5.31 10.17
C SER A 370 -4.24 4.37 9.09
N ILE A 371 -4.45 4.74 7.83
CA ILE A 371 -3.88 4.01 6.70
C ILE A 371 -2.72 4.83 6.14
N ARG A 372 -1.56 4.19 6.04
CA ARG A 372 -0.36 4.78 5.45
C ARG A 372 0.01 4.01 4.20
N ASP A 373 0.08 4.72 3.09
CA ASP A 373 0.82 4.23 1.94
C ASP A 373 2.30 4.61 2.03
N ARG A 374 3.14 3.93 1.24
CA ARG A 374 4.55 4.33 1.06
C ARG A 374 4.73 5.02 -0.28
N ASP A 375 4.14 4.45 -1.32
CA ASP A 375 4.11 4.96 -2.68
C ASP A 375 3.62 6.43 -2.68
N VAL A 376 4.41 7.33 -3.27
CA VAL A 376 4.25 8.79 -3.08
C VAL A 376 3.59 9.45 -4.29
N ARG A 377 3.83 8.90 -5.49
CA ARG A 377 3.51 9.50 -6.79
C ARG A 377 2.56 8.63 -7.62
N VAL A 378 2.55 7.31 -7.41
CA VAL A 378 1.44 6.42 -7.77
C VAL A 378 0.53 6.22 -6.53
N GLY A 379 -0.63 5.56 -6.67
CA GLY A 379 -1.46 5.08 -5.54
C GLY A 379 -2.24 6.13 -4.72
N GLY A 380 -1.81 7.41 -4.72
CA GLY A 380 -2.07 8.48 -3.74
C GLY A 380 -3.51 8.89 -3.37
N LYS A 381 -4.52 8.12 -3.75
CA LYS A 381 -5.84 8.12 -3.09
C LYS A 381 -6.18 6.70 -2.63
N ILE A 382 -6.02 6.44 -1.34
CA ILE A 382 -6.49 5.21 -0.70
C ILE A 382 -8.03 5.18 -0.65
N ILE A 383 -8.62 4.03 -0.96
CA ILE A 383 -10.03 3.70 -0.79
C ILE A 383 -10.15 2.74 0.41
N CYS A 384 -11.04 3.03 1.35
CA CYS A 384 -11.28 2.20 2.53
C CYS A 384 -12.76 1.83 2.65
N PHE A 385 -13.05 0.55 2.88
CA PHE A 385 -14.41 0.02 3.00
C PHE A 385 -14.47 -1.22 3.90
N LEU A 386 -15.67 -1.67 4.27
CA LEU A 386 -15.89 -2.95 4.96
C LEU A 386 -16.16 -4.06 3.94
N ARG A 387 -15.64 -5.26 4.19
CA ARG A 387 -15.86 -6.41 3.28
C ARG A 387 -17.32 -6.86 3.24
N GLU A 388 -18.04 -6.69 4.34
CA GLU A 388 -19.36 -7.25 4.61
C GLU A 388 -20.34 -6.17 5.09
N ASP A 389 -21.64 -6.38 4.87
CA ASP A 389 -22.71 -5.46 5.30
C ASP A 389 -23.03 -5.64 6.79
N LEU A 390 -22.10 -5.21 7.64
CA LEU A 390 -22.19 -5.22 9.09
C LEU A 390 -22.89 -3.93 9.60
N PRO A 391 -23.42 -3.87 10.85
CA PRO A 391 -24.09 -2.69 11.41
C PRO A 391 -23.15 -1.48 11.69
N PHE A 392 -21.98 -1.44 11.06
CA PHE A 392 -20.94 -0.43 11.24
C PHE A 392 -20.60 0.24 9.90
N ALA A 393 -20.04 1.45 9.96
CA ALA A 393 -19.52 2.16 8.79
C ALA A 393 -18.16 2.78 9.07
N VAL A 394 -17.31 2.82 8.04
CA VAL A 394 -16.06 3.59 8.07
C VAL A 394 -16.37 5.04 7.65
N LYS A 395 -15.96 6.02 8.46
CA LYS A 395 -16.00 7.44 8.12
C LYS A 395 -14.56 8.02 8.10
N PRO A 396 -14.17 8.79 7.08
CA PRO A 396 -12.87 9.49 7.09
C PRO A 396 -12.88 10.64 8.10
N THR A 397 -11.76 10.86 8.79
CA THR A 397 -11.61 11.94 9.80
C THR A 397 -10.62 13.01 9.34
N PHE A 398 -9.33 12.69 9.27
CA PHE A 398 -8.27 13.63 8.87
C PHE A 398 -7.01 12.89 8.38
N ARG A 399 -6.39 13.34 7.27
CA ARG A 399 -5.12 12.80 6.71
C ARG A 399 -5.01 11.27 6.77
N ASN A 400 -5.81 10.58 5.96
CA ASN A 400 -5.89 9.11 5.87
C ASN A 400 -6.17 8.38 7.21
N SER A 401 -6.62 9.10 8.24
CA SER A 401 -7.21 8.52 9.44
C SER A 401 -8.72 8.38 9.26
N TYR A 402 -9.25 7.34 9.87
CA TYR A 402 -10.63 6.89 9.76
C TYR A 402 -11.16 6.50 11.14
N SER A 403 -12.47 6.64 11.31
CA SER A 403 -13.22 6.13 12.46
C SER A 403 -14.20 5.07 11.99
N LEU A 404 -14.14 3.89 12.60
CA LEU A 404 -15.21 2.90 12.54
C LEU A 404 -16.33 3.34 13.50
N VAL A 405 -17.56 3.45 13.01
CA VAL A 405 -18.71 3.92 13.81
C VAL A 405 -19.92 2.99 13.66
N THR A 406 -20.84 3.00 14.63
CA THR A 406 -22.15 2.32 14.51
C THR A 406 -23.01 3.00 13.44
N ASP A 407 -23.60 2.24 12.51
CA ASP A 407 -24.46 2.76 11.45
C ASP A 407 -25.90 2.20 11.54
N ARG A 408 -26.07 1.04 12.19
CA ARG A 408 -27.36 0.48 12.63
C ARG A 408 -27.35 0.24 14.14
N GLY A 409 -28.49 -0.17 14.71
CA GLY A 409 -28.56 -0.63 16.09
C GLY A 409 -27.77 -1.92 16.29
N LEU A 410 -27.48 -2.22 17.56
CA LEU A 410 -26.81 -3.44 18.01
C LEU A 410 -27.75 -4.18 18.98
N ASP A 411 -27.56 -5.49 19.09
CA ASP A 411 -28.41 -6.45 19.79
C ASP A 411 -27.51 -7.65 20.12
N ARG A 412 -27.28 -7.95 21.40
CA ARG A 412 -26.35 -8.98 21.87
C ARG A 412 -26.99 -10.36 21.88
N GLU A 413 -28.30 -10.44 22.00
CA GLU A 413 -29.12 -11.66 21.91
C GLU A 413 -29.07 -12.23 20.49
N GLU A 414 -29.08 -11.37 19.47
CA GLU A 414 -28.84 -11.74 18.08
C GLU A 414 -27.34 -11.96 17.80
N VAL A 415 -26.45 -11.01 18.15
CA VAL A 415 -25.01 -11.09 17.84
C VAL A 415 -24.11 -10.48 18.94
N SER A 416 -23.56 -11.34 19.80
CA SER A 416 -22.69 -10.95 20.92
C SER A 416 -21.27 -10.46 20.55
N GLY A 417 -20.86 -10.54 19.28
CA GLY A 417 -19.56 -10.03 18.84
C GLY A 417 -19.33 -10.08 17.32
N TYR A 418 -18.50 -9.16 16.82
CA TYR A 418 -18.27 -8.92 15.40
C TYR A 418 -16.77 -8.92 15.06
N ASN A 419 -16.40 -9.66 14.00
CA ASN A 419 -15.05 -9.70 13.44
C ASN A 419 -14.98 -8.80 12.19
N ILE A 420 -14.84 -7.50 12.42
CA ILE A 420 -15.06 -6.47 11.40
C ILE A 420 -13.86 -6.40 10.47
N THR A 421 -14.00 -6.93 9.25
CA THR A 421 -12.93 -6.91 8.24
C THR A 421 -12.96 -5.60 7.43
N ILE A 422 -11.98 -4.75 7.68
CA ILE A 422 -11.69 -3.53 6.92
C ILE A 422 -10.78 -3.88 5.75
N VAL A 423 -11.07 -3.33 4.57
CA VAL A 423 -10.22 -3.41 3.37
C VAL A 423 -9.70 -2.02 3.03
N ALA A 424 -8.38 -1.88 2.97
CA ALA A 424 -7.67 -0.71 2.48
C ALA A 424 -7.08 -1.04 1.11
N MET A 425 -7.36 -0.21 0.10
CA MET A 425 -6.96 -0.43 -1.29
C MET A 425 -6.38 0.86 -1.86
N ASP A 426 -5.28 0.78 -2.60
CA ASP A 426 -4.71 1.95 -3.29
C ASP A 426 -5.50 2.32 -4.57
N THR A 427 -4.96 3.21 -5.40
CA THR A 427 -5.47 3.49 -6.76
C THR A 427 -4.41 3.34 -7.86
N GLY A 428 -3.35 2.57 -7.62
CA GLY A 428 -2.32 2.29 -8.61
C GLY A 428 -2.67 1.16 -9.59
N PRO A 429 -1.81 0.92 -10.61
CA PRO A 429 -1.93 -0.21 -11.51
C PRO A 429 -0.69 -1.15 -11.42
N PRO A 430 -0.84 -2.41 -10.94
CA PRO A 430 -2.05 -3.03 -10.38
C PRO A 430 -2.41 -2.41 -9.03
N SER A 431 -3.69 -2.45 -8.67
CA SER A 431 -4.12 -1.94 -7.37
C SER A 431 -3.93 -3.00 -6.29
N LEU A 432 -3.17 -2.68 -5.25
CA LEU A 432 -2.90 -3.53 -4.11
C LEU A 432 -3.89 -3.23 -2.98
N PHE A 433 -4.02 -4.18 -2.05
CA PHE A 433 -4.90 -4.04 -0.91
C PHE A 433 -4.41 -4.81 0.32
N THR A 434 -4.79 -4.31 1.49
CA THR A 434 -4.55 -4.93 2.79
C THR A 434 -5.89 -5.12 3.49
N GLU A 435 -6.07 -6.30 4.09
CA GLU A 435 -7.23 -6.62 4.93
C GLU A 435 -6.82 -6.57 6.41
N THR A 436 -7.70 -6.08 7.28
CA THR A 436 -7.44 -6.02 8.73
C THR A 436 -8.73 -6.26 9.49
N VAL A 437 -8.69 -7.19 10.44
CA VAL A 437 -9.84 -7.57 11.28
C VAL A 437 -9.78 -6.81 12.60
N ILE A 438 -10.89 -6.17 12.98
CA ILE A 438 -11.08 -5.61 14.32
C ILE A 438 -12.15 -6.44 15.03
N GLU A 439 -11.77 -7.10 16.12
CA GLU A 439 -12.68 -7.86 16.98
C GLU A 439 -13.38 -6.90 17.96
N VAL A 440 -14.71 -6.84 17.89
CA VAL A 440 -15.56 -6.01 18.76
C VAL A 440 -16.55 -6.90 19.48
N LEU A 441 -16.46 -6.95 20.81
CA LEU A 441 -17.41 -7.67 21.65
C LEU A 441 -18.55 -6.72 22.05
N ILE A 442 -19.78 -7.22 22.11
CA ILE A 442 -20.92 -6.44 22.61
C ILE A 442 -21.08 -6.69 24.11
N SER A 443 -21.26 -5.63 24.90
CA SER A 443 -21.57 -5.73 26.33
C SER A 443 -23.06 -5.57 26.59
N ASP A 444 -23.56 -6.53 27.35
CA ASP A 444 -24.93 -6.70 27.84
C ASP A 444 -25.49 -5.45 28.55
N ILE A 445 -26.70 -5.06 28.17
CA ILE A 445 -27.55 -4.04 28.81
C ILE A 445 -28.87 -4.71 29.19
N ASN A 446 -29.39 -4.41 30.40
CA ASN A 446 -30.60 -5.05 30.92
C ASN A 446 -31.88 -4.53 30.25
N ASP A 447 -32.18 -4.96 29.02
CA ASP A 447 -33.32 -4.51 28.24
C ASP A 447 -34.41 -5.57 28.03
N ASN A 448 -34.11 -6.86 28.22
CA ASN A 448 -35.10 -7.92 28.30
C ASN A 448 -35.64 -8.07 29.74
N PRO A 449 -36.97 -8.25 29.92
CA PRO A 449 -37.54 -8.65 31.20
C PRO A 449 -37.58 -10.19 31.34
N PRO A 450 -37.46 -10.75 32.55
CA PRO A 450 -37.62 -12.20 32.75
C PRO A 450 -38.99 -12.68 32.24
N ILE A 451 -39.05 -13.68 31.35
CA ILE A 451 -40.30 -14.16 30.75
C ILE A 451 -40.72 -15.49 31.37
N PHE A 452 -41.94 -15.59 31.91
CA PHE A 452 -42.50 -16.85 32.39
C PHE A 452 -42.86 -17.80 31.23
N GLN A 453 -42.59 -19.10 31.42
CA GLN A 453 -42.86 -20.13 30.42
C GLN A 453 -44.36 -20.32 30.10
N GLU A 454 -45.25 -19.96 31.03
CA GLU A 454 -46.71 -20.16 30.93
C GLU A 454 -47.44 -18.88 31.37
N ASP A 455 -48.49 -18.46 30.66
CA ASP A 455 -49.31 -17.27 30.99
C ASP A 455 -50.00 -17.36 32.37
N SER A 456 -50.26 -18.58 32.85
CA SER A 456 -50.79 -18.84 34.19
C SER A 456 -50.51 -20.27 34.63
N TYR A 457 -50.23 -20.46 35.92
CA TYR A 457 -50.01 -21.79 36.50
C TYR A 457 -51.21 -22.23 37.33
N ILE A 458 -51.73 -23.43 37.07
CA ILE A 458 -52.72 -24.09 37.94
C ILE A 458 -52.01 -25.19 38.71
N LEU A 459 -51.96 -25.05 40.03
CA LEU A 459 -51.34 -26.01 40.95
C LEU A 459 -52.39 -26.66 41.84
N THR A 460 -52.21 -27.93 42.18
CA THR A 460 -53.12 -28.70 43.03
C THR A 460 -52.43 -29.14 44.31
N VAL A 461 -53.06 -28.87 45.46
CA VAL A 461 -52.63 -29.37 46.77
C VAL A 461 -53.78 -30.17 47.38
N ARG A 462 -53.50 -31.28 48.06
CA ARG A 462 -54.53 -31.92 48.91
C ARG A 462 -54.69 -31.14 50.20
N GLU A 463 -55.88 -31.18 50.78
CA GLU A 463 -56.06 -30.73 52.16
C GLU A 463 -55.37 -31.63 53.19
N ASN A 464 -55.47 -31.28 54.48
CA ASN A 464 -54.86 -32.01 55.58
C ASN A 464 -53.33 -32.26 55.41
N ASN A 465 -52.70 -31.48 54.53
CA ASN A 465 -51.33 -31.67 54.13
C ASN A 465 -50.34 -31.35 55.25
N SER A 466 -49.19 -32.03 55.25
CA SER A 466 -48.09 -31.63 56.12
C SER A 466 -47.63 -30.19 55.80
N PRO A 467 -47.34 -29.36 56.82
CA PRO A 467 -46.70 -28.07 56.63
C PRO A 467 -45.34 -28.19 55.91
N ALA A 468 -44.98 -27.16 55.15
CA ALA A 468 -43.82 -27.09 54.26
C ALA A 468 -43.80 -28.13 53.11
N ILE A 469 -44.94 -28.70 52.71
CA ILE A 469 -45.02 -29.55 51.52
C ILE A 469 -44.83 -28.72 50.23
N PHE A 470 -44.14 -29.30 49.25
CA PHE A 470 -43.96 -28.72 47.91
C PHE A 470 -45.25 -28.84 47.10
N ILE A 471 -45.69 -27.74 46.47
CA ILE A 471 -46.90 -27.68 45.63
C ILE A 471 -46.55 -27.72 44.13
N GLY A 472 -45.50 -27.02 43.72
CA GLY A 472 -45.11 -26.87 42.32
C GLY A 472 -43.96 -25.88 42.12
N LYS A 473 -43.47 -25.74 40.89
CA LYS A 473 -42.48 -24.72 40.48
C LYS A 473 -43.11 -23.79 39.45
N VAL A 474 -42.83 -22.49 39.55
CA VAL A 474 -42.93 -21.55 38.41
C VAL A 474 -41.55 -21.31 37.81
N HIS A 475 -41.48 -21.00 36.52
CA HIS A 475 -40.21 -20.74 35.84
C HIS A 475 -40.35 -19.53 34.93
N ALA A 476 -39.46 -18.56 35.13
CA ALA A 476 -39.10 -17.58 34.14
C ALA A 476 -37.65 -17.79 33.69
N GLU A 477 -37.38 -17.42 32.45
CA GLU A 477 -36.06 -17.39 31.82
C GLU A 477 -35.81 -15.97 31.32
N ASP A 478 -34.54 -15.58 31.23
CA ASP A 478 -34.12 -14.26 30.75
C ASP A 478 -33.11 -14.42 29.62
N LEU A 479 -33.01 -13.43 28.74
CA LEU A 479 -32.17 -13.47 27.53
C LEU A 479 -30.84 -12.72 27.70
N ASP A 480 -30.79 -11.80 28.67
CA ASP A 480 -29.63 -11.02 29.07
C ASP A 480 -28.50 -11.92 29.65
N LEU A 481 -27.41 -11.34 30.16
CA LEU A 481 -26.21 -12.06 30.62
C LEU A 481 -25.81 -11.73 32.08
N GLY A 482 -25.38 -12.75 32.81
CA GLY A 482 -24.77 -12.58 34.13
C GLY A 482 -25.76 -12.16 35.22
N GLU A 483 -25.58 -10.99 35.82
CA GLU A 483 -26.48 -10.46 36.86
C GLU A 483 -27.81 -9.97 36.27
N ASN A 484 -27.80 -9.45 35.04
CA ASN A 484 -29.02 -9.08 34.31
C ASN A 484 -29.86 -10.34 34.02
N ALA A 485 -29.24 -11.46 33.67
CA ALA A 485 -29.93 -12.75 33.54
C ALA A 485 -30.46 -13.36 34.86
N GLN A 486 -30.12 -12.79 36.03
CA GLN A 486 -30.29 -13.48 37.31
C GLN A 486 -31.71 -13.35 37.88
N VAL A 487 -32.62 -14.18 37.38
CA VAL A 487 -34.02 -14.22 37.82
C VAL A 487 -34.18 -14.57 39.30
N THR A 488 -34.82 -13.68 40.03
CA THR A 488 -35.27 -13.81 41.42
C THR A 488 -36.80 -13.81 41.50
N TYR A 489 -37.38 -14.67 42.35
CA TYR A 489 -38.83 -14.88 42.43
C TYR A 489 -39.42 -14.30 43.73
N THR A 490 -40.48 -13.49 43.62
CA THR A 490 -41.16 -12.87 44.77
C THR A 490 -42.69 -13.00 44.68
N LEU A 491 -43.35 -13.09 45.83
CA LEU A 491 -44.82 -13.12 45.94
C LEU A 491 -45.36 -11.68 46.09
N LEU A 492 -46.21 -11.23 45.17
CA LEU A 492 -46.82 -9.91 45.24
C LEU A 492 -48.10 -9.91 46.10
N PRO A 493 -48.37 -8.84 46.87
CA PRO A 493 -49.57 -8.74 47.67
C PRO A 493 -50.82 -8.59 46.78
N PRO A 494 -51.92 -9.31 47.10
CA PRO A 494 -53.13 -9.23 46.31
C PRO A 494 -53.76 -7.84 46.43
N GLN A 495 -54.31 -7.33 45.32
CA GLN A 495 -54.87 -5.98 45.23
C GLN A 495 -56.06 -5.71 46.18
N SER A 496 -56.66 -6.77 46.74
CA SER A 496 -57.69 -6.70 47.78
C SER A 496 -57.16 -6.25 49.16
N GLY A 497 -55.83 -6.28 49.37
CA GLY A 497 -55.20 -6.01 50.67
C GLY A 497 -55.30 -7.15 51.67
N ASP A 498 -55.92 -8.28 51.33
CA ASP A 498 -56.01 -9.45 52.21
C ASP A 498 -54.70 -10.25 52.18
N LEU A 499 -53.92 -10.16 53.26
CA LEU A 499 -52.65 -10.87 53.41
C LEU A 499 -52.81 -12.36 53.80
N SER A 500 -54.04 -12.87 53.90
CA SER A 500 -54.33 -14.28 54.25
C SER A 500 -53.47 -15.28 53.45
N VAL A 501 -53.33 -15.08 52.14
CA VAL A 501 -52.62 -16.01 51.23
C VAL A 501 -51.14 -16.21 51.61
N PHE A 502 -50.45 -15.16 52.11
CA PHE A 502 -49.06 -15.29 52.57
C PHE A 502 -48.89 -16.14 53.83
N ALA A 503 -49.95 -16.31 54.62
CA ALA A 503 -49.92 -17.23 55.74
C ALA A 503 -49.95 -18.71 55.29
N TYR A 504 -50.37 -18.98 54.06
CA TYR A 504 -50.50 -20.32 53.49
C TYR A 504 -49.37 -20.72 52.54
N ILE A 505 -48.68 -19.78 51.88
CA ILE A 505 -47.67 -20.09 50.85
C ILE A 505 -46.37 -19.30 51.02
N SER A 506 -45.25 -19.98 50.72
CA SER A 506 -43.94 -19.37 50.48
C SER A 506 -43.39 -19.76 49.11
N ILE A 507 -42.54 -18.92 48.53
CA ILE A 507 -41.75 -19.21 47.33
C ILE A 507 -40.26 -19.20 47.69
N ASN A 508 -39.47 -20.08 47.07
CA ASN A 508 -38.02 -19.98 47.09
C ASN A 508 -37.57 -18.98 46.01
N SER A 509 -36.82 -17.95 46.43
CA SER A 509 -36.35 -16.83 45.60
C SER A 509 -35.46 -17.22 44.43
N ASP A 510 -34.76 -18.36 44.51
CA ASP A 510 -33.63 -18.69 43.63
C ASP A 510 -34.02 -19.77 42.60
N ASN A 511 -35.15 -20.46 42.81
CA ASN A 511 -35.56 -21.60 41.98
C ASN A 511 -37.08 -21.72 41.74
N GLY A 512 -37.88 -20.74 42.16
CA GLY A 512 -39.31 -20.65 41.84
C GLY A 512 -40.20 -21.74 42.45
N LYS A 513 -39.69 -22.55 43.39
CA LYS A 513 -40.47 -23.61 44.07
C LYS A 513 -41.41 -23.03 45.11
N LEU A 514 -42.67 -23.43 45.06
CA LEU A 514 -43.76 -23.03 45.94
C LEU A 514 -44.05 -24.11 46.99
N TYR A 515 -44.23 -23.67 48.23
CA TYR A 515 -44.42 -24.52 49.40
C TYR A 515 -45.65 -24.07 50.22
N ALA A 516 -46.48 -25.01 50.66
CA ALA A 516 -47.59 -24.72 51.56
C ALA A 516 -47.08 -24.64 53.01
N LEU A 517 -47.16 -23.48 53.64
CA LEU A 517 -46.71 -23.24 55.03
C LEU A 517 -47.64 -23.83 56.10
N ARG A 518 -48.87 -24.19 55.72
CA ARG A 518 -49.92 -24.70 56.63
C ARG A 518 -50.62 -25.91 56.03
N THR A 519 -51.34 -26.63 56.89
CA THR A 519 -52.47 -27.48 56.50
C THR A 519 -53.52 -26.64 55.78
N MET A 520 -53.93 -27.07 54.58
CA MET A 520 -55.13 -26.60 53.91
C MET A 520 -56.35 -27.39 54.42
N ASP A 521 -57.53 -26.80 54.22
CA ASP A 521 -58.86 -27.20 54.70
C ASP A 521 -59.80 -26.82 53.54
N TYR A 522 -60.45 -27.82 52.92
CA TYR A 522 -61.21 -27.62 51.69
C TYR A 522 -62.52 -26.86 51.93
N GLU A 523 -63.22 -27.17 53.03
CA GLU A 523 -64.46 -26.49 53.44
C GLU A 523 -64.23 -24.99 53.67
N ALA A 524 -63.05 -24.62 54.21
CA ALA A 524 -62.66 -23.23 54.42
C ALA A 524 -62.15 -22.56 53.13
N ILE A 525 -61.27 -23.20 52.34
CA ILE A 525 -60.60 -22.56 51.19
C ILE A 525 -60.39 -23.52 50.01
N GLN A 526 -61.45 -23.78 49.24
CA GLN A 526 -61.42 -24.64 48.04
C GLN A 526 -60.41 -24.22 46.96
N ASN A 527 -60.20 -22.91 46.74
CA ASN A 527 -59.21 -22.38 45.80
C ASN A 527 -58.87 -20.91 46.07
N PHE A 528 -57.65 -20.50 45.73
CA PHE A 528 -57.19 -19.11 45.83
C PHE A 528 -56.15 -18.81 44.74
N GLN A 529 -55.85 -17.52 44.53
CA GLN A 529 -54.92 -17.07 43.49
C GLN A 529 -54.01 -15.96 44.03
N PHE A 530 -52.78 -15.93 43.53
CA PHE A 530 -51.76 -14.93 43.84
C PHE A 530 -50.91 -14.64 42.60
N VAL A 531 -50.16 -13.55 42.65
CA VAL A 531 -49.25 -13.16 41.56
C VAL A 531 -47.81 -13.41 42.03
N VAL A 532 -47.05 -14.15 41.22
CA VAL A 532 -45.60 -14.24 41.38
C VAL A 532 -44.98 -13.22 40.43
N LYS A 533 -44.04 -12.42 40.95
CA LYS A 533 -43.19 -11.52 40.17
C LYS A 533 -41.82 -12.18 39.99
N ALA A 534 -41.34 -12.21 38.75
CA ALA A 534 -39.93 -12.45 38.45
C ALA A 534 -39.22 -11.10 38.31
N THR A 535 -38.04 -10.95 38.90
CA THR A 535 -37.16 -9.78 38.80
C THR A 535 -35.77 -10.25 38.42
N ASP A 536 -35.13 -9.60 37.46
CA ASP A 536 -33.70 -9.76 37.22
C ASP A 536 -32.84 -9.22 38.39
N GLY A 537 -31.51 -9.27 38.24
CA GLY A 537 -30.55 -8.62 39.12
C GLY A 537 -30.09 -7.22 38.66
N GLY A 538 -30.71 -6.68 37.61
CA GLY A 538 -30.25 -5.50 36.89
C GLY A 538 -30.28 -4.19 37.67
N PHE A 539 -29.40 -3.26 37.29
CA PHE A 539 -29.34 -1.91 37.88
C PHE A 539 -30.66 -1.11 37.71
N LEU A 540 -31.41 -1.36 36.64
CA LEU A 540 -32.76 -0.81 36.40
C LEU A 540 -33.82 -1.92 36.37
N SER A 541 -33.74 -2.84 37.34
CA SER A 541 -34.41 -4.15 37.30
C SER A 541 -35.82 -4.18 36.68
N LEU A 542 -35.91 -4.92 35.58
CA LEU A 542 -37.13 -5.24 34.86
C LEU A 542 -37.83 -6.42 35.53
N SER A 543 -39.05 -6.71 35.07
CA SER A 543 -39.87 -7.76 35.66
C SER A 543 -41.13 -8.11 34.89
N SER A 544 -41.49 -9.39 34.96
CA SER A 544 -42.81 -9.89 34.58
C SER A 544 -43.59 -10.40 35.80
N GLN A 545 -44.86 -10.73 35.58
CA GLN A 545 -45.80 -11.19 36.60
C GLN A 545 -46.66 -12.31 36.03
N VAL A 546 -46.76 -13.43 36.74
CA VAL A 546 -47.65 -14.56 36.38
C VAL A 546 -48.69 -14.79 37.46
N THR A 547 -49.92 -15.12 37.05
CA THR A 547 -50.97 -15.53 38.00
C THR A 547 -50.85 -17.02 38.28
N VAL A 548 -50.72 -17.37 39.56
CA VAL A 548 -50.75 -18.75 40.04
C VAL A 548 -52.06 -18.99 40.77
N LYS A 549 -52.82 -19.99 40.33
CA LYS A 549 -54.03 -20.46 41.00
C LYS A 549 -53.72 -21.78 41.70
N VAL A 550 -53.97 -21.82 43.01
CA VAL A 550 -53.96 -23.06 43.78
C VAL A 550 -55.39 -23.55 43.99
N VAL A 551 -55.61 -24.81 43.61
CA VAL A 551 -56.84 -25.55 43.88
C VAL A 551 -56.55 -26.55 44.99
N VAL A 552 -57.36 -26.51 46.05
CA VAL A 552 -57.33 -27.53 47.09
C VAL A 552 -58.15 -28.72 46.62
N LEU A 553 -57.63 -29.92 46.84
CA LEU A 553 -58.30 -31.18 46.58
C LEU A 553 -58.84 -31.74 47.90
N ASP A 554 -60.16 -31.82 47.94
CA ASP A 554 -61.04 -32.58 48.83
C ASP A 554 -60.55 -34.04 48.97
N ASP A 555 -60.26 -34.46 50.21
CA ASP A 555 -60.16 -35.85 50.64
C ASP A 555 -61.40 -36.17 51.53
N ASN A 556 -61.62 -37.42 51.96
CA ASN A 556 -62.86 -37.80 52.69
C ASN A 556 -62.65 -37.75 54.21
N ASP A 557 -62.76 -36.57 54.81
CA ASP A 557 -62.37 -36.23 56.18
C ASP A 557 -63.59 -36.00 57.11
N ASN A 558 -64.61 -35.30 56.63
CA ASN A 558 -65.87 -35.17 57.36
C ASN A 558 -66.68 -36.48 57.28
N ARG A 559 -67.75 -36.57 58.07
CA ARG A 559 -68.61 -37.76 58.09
C ARG A 559 -70.07 -37.36 58.00
N PRO A 560 -70.95 -38.22 57.43
CA PRO A 560 -72.35 -37.89 57.25
C PRO A 560 -73.03 -37.50 58.56
N MET A 561 -73.46 -36.24 58.70
CA MET A 561 -74.17 -35.75 59.88
C MET A 561 -75.68 -35.81 59.68
N ILE A 562 -76.37 -36.56 60.54
CA ILE A 562 -77.83 -36.71 60.52
C ILE A 562 -78.48 -35.44 61.08
N LEU A 563 -79.25 -34.75 60.25
CA LEU A 563 -80.10 -33.61 60.63
C LEU A 563 -81.46 -34.06 61.16
N TYR A 564 -82.01 -35.15 60.62
CA TYR A 564 -83.31 -35.70 61.02
C TYR A 564 -83.37 -37.21 60.76
N PRO A 565 -83.93 -38.04 61.67
CA PRO A 565 -84.48 -37.70 62.97
C PRO A 565 -83.41 -37.31 64.01
N LEU A 566 -83.76 -36.39 64.91
CA LEU A 566 -82.85 -35.79 65.89
C LEU A 566 -82.31 -36.84 66.89
N GLN A 567 -81.05 -37.25 66.77
CA GLN A 567 -80.50 -38.35 67.57
C GLN A 567 -80.29 -38.01 69.06
N ASN A 568 -80.02 -36.73 69.39
CA ASN A 568 -79.63 -36.28 70.74
C ASN A 568 -80.76 -35.60 71.54
N GLY A 569 -82.03 -35.88 71.22
CA GLY A 569 -83.18 -35.43 72.02
C GLY A 569 -83.35 -36.24 73.31
N THR A 570 -83.74 -35.58 74.41
CA THR A 570 -84.02 -36.26 75.70
C THR A 570 -85.31 -37.11 75.71
N LEU A 571 -86.05 -37.12 74.61
CA LEU A 571 -87.15 -38.02 74.31
C LEU A 571 -86.89 -38.65 72.94
N PRO A 572 -86.99 -39.98 72.77
CA PRO A 572 -86.96 -40.57 71.45
C PRO A 572 -88.20 -40.12 70.66
N CYS A 573 -87.98 -39.40 69.57
CA CYS A 573 -89.04 -39.12 68.59
C CYS A 573 -89.44 -40.45 67.95
N ASN A 574 -90.57 -41.01 68.40
CA ASN A 574 -91.16 -42.19 67.80
C ASN A 574 -92.04 -41.74 66.63
N ASP A 575 -91.62 -42.02 65.39
CA ASP A 575 -92.47 -41.73 64.23
C ASP A 575 -93.70 -42.67 64.24
N LEU A 576 -94.89 -42.09 64.09
CA LEU A 576 -96.17 -42.78 64.25
C LEU A 576 -96.63 -43.36 62.92
N VAL A 577 -96.87 -44.68 62.87
CA VAL A 577 -97.40 -45.36 61.68
C VAL A 577 -98.72 -46.02 62.02
N PRO A 578 -99.81 -45.74 61.29
CA PRO A 578 -101.09 -46.41 61.50
C PRO A 578 -101.00 -47.87 61.06
N ARG A 579 -101.55 -48.82 61.82
CA ARG A 579 -101.57 -50.25 61.39
C ARG A 579 -102.34 -50.48 60.09
N SER A 580 -103.21 -49.56 59.69
CA SER A 580 -103.92 -49.59 58.40
C SER A 580 -103.07 -49.11 57.21
N ALA A 581 -101.78 -48.84 57.39
CA ALA A 581 -100.89 -48.46 56.29
C ALA A 581 -100.74 -49.59 55.25
N ASP A 582 -101.06 -49.27 53.99
CA ASP A 582 -100.81 -50.13 52.84
C ASP A 582 -99.31 -50.29 52.55
N ALA A 583 -98.96 -51.22 51.67
CA ALA A 583 -97.59 -51.36 51.16
C ALA A 583 -97.20 -50.13 50.32
N GLY A 584 -96.02 -49.56 50.58
CA GLY A 584 -95.51 -48.34 49.95
C GLY A 584 -95.80 -47.04 50.69
N TYR A 585 -96.50 -47.09 51.84
CA TYR A 585 -96.76 -45.94 52.72
C TYR A 585 -95.46 -45.30 53.20
N LEU A 586 -95.34 -43.98 53.05
CA LEU A 586 -94.18 -43.21 53.52
C LEU A 586 -94.26 -42.99 55.03
N VAL A 587 -93.33 -43.61 55.76
CA VAL A 587 -93.24 -43.50 57.22
C VAL A 587 -92.60 -42.18 57.62
N THR A 588 -91.41 -41.92 57.08
CA THR A 588 -90.54 -40.79 57.39
C THR A 588 -89.39 -40.77 56.38
N LYS A 589 -88.42 -39.89 56.56
CA LYS A 589 -87.13 -39.95 55.82
C LYS A 589 -85.96 -39.63 56.73
N VAL A 590 -84.82 -40.27 56.51
CA VAL A 590 -83.54 -39.81 57.07
C VAL A 590 -83.03 -38.66 56.22
N VAL A 591 -82.61 -37.57 56.86
CA VAL A 591 -81.92 -36.45 56.22
C VAL A 591 -80.56 -36.30 56.88
N ALA A 592 -79.52 -36.40 56.06
CA ALA A 592 -78.15 -36.11 56.45
C ALA A 592 -77.50 -35.15 55.46
N VAL A 593 -76.38 -34.57 55.87
CA VAL A 593 -75.49 -33.72 55.07
C VAL A 593 -74.04 -34.12 55.34
N ASP A 594 -73.14 -33.81 54.43
CA ASP A 594 -71.69 -33.91 54.66
C ASP A 594 -71.00 -32.55 54.58
N GLY A 595 -69.74 -32.51 55.01
CA GLY A 595 -68.86 -31.36 54.85
C GLY A 595 -68.21 -31.29 53.47
N ASP A 596 -67.65 -32.44 53.05
CA ASP A 596 -66.83 -32.65 51.85
C ASP A 596 -67.59 -32.39 50.51
N SER A 597 -66.97 -32.69 49.38
CA SER A 597 -67.52 -32.44 48.04
C SER A 597 -67.52 -33.64 47.09
N GLY A 598 -68.27 -33.50 45.98
CA GLY A 598 -68.28 -34.46 44.87
C GLY A 598 -68.78 -35.86 45.26
N GLN A 599 -67.86 -36.82 45.39
CA GLN A 599 -68.17 -38.19 45.83
C GLN A 599 -68.13 -38.34 47.35
N ASN A 600 -67.33 -37.51 48.04
CA ASN A 600 -67.15 -37.56 49.47
C ASN A 600 -68.41 -37.04 50.21
N SER A 601 -69.15 -36.10 49.62
CA SER A 601 -70.52 -35.75 50.08
C SER A 601 -71.67 -36.46 49.36
N TRP A 602 -71.40 -37.48 48.51
CA TRP A 602 -72.48 -38.28 47.92
C TRP A 602 -73.00 -39.29 48.95
N LEU A 603 -74.10 -38.94 49.62
CA LEU A 603 -74.72 -39.79 50.63
C LEU A 603 -75.57 -40.92 50.04
N SER A 604 -75.39 -42.12 50.59
CA SER A 604 -76.19 -43.32 50.34
C SER A 604 -76.85 -43.83 51.63
N TYR A 605 -78.07 -44.34 51.52
CA TYR A 605 -78.90 -44.74 52.66
C TYR A 605 -79.16 -46.25 52.67
N HIS A 606 -78.69 -46.95 53.71
CA HIS A 606 -78.73 -48.41 53.80
C HIS A 606 -79.36 -48.91 55.11
N LEU A 607 -80.31 -49.84 55.05
CA LEU A 607 -80.91 -50.45 56.23
C LEU A 607 -80.00 -51.56 56.80
N LEU A 608 -79.27 -51.28 57.89
CA LEU A 608 -78.39 -52.26 58.53
C LEU A 608 -79.15 -53.26 59.40
N LYS A 609 -80.16 -52.79 60.15
CA LYS A 609 -80.89 -53.63 61.10
C LYS A 609 -82.32 -53.12 61.29
N ALA A 610 -83.26 -54.05 61.30
CA ALA A 610 -84.65 -53.79 61.62
C ALA A 610 -85.15 -54.79 62.68
N THR A 611 -86.22 -54.45 63.41
CA THR A 611 -86.97 -55.40 64.24
C THR A 611 -87.66 -56.47 63.37
N ASP A 612 -88.18 -56.10 62.19
CA ASP A 612 -88.49 -57.02 61.09
C ASP A 612 -87.88 -56.49 59.77
N PRO A 613 -86.92 -57.20 59.14
CA PRO A 613 -86.34 -56.80 57.86
C PRO A 613 -87.30 -56.91 56.67
N GLY A 614 -88.44 -57.61 56.81
CA GLY A 614 -89.46 -57.74 55.78
C GLY A 614 -90.55 -56.66 55.81
N LEU A 615 -90.53 -55.75 56.79
CA LEU A 615 -91.62 -54.77 57.01
C LEU A 615 -91.33 -53.39 56.43
N PHE A 616 -90.07 -52.94 56.40
CA PHE A 616 -89.69 -51.60 55.94
C PHE A 616 -88.53 -51.65 54.94
N SER A 617 -88.57 -50.77 53.94
CA SER A 617 -87.46 -50.47 53.03
C SER A 617 -86.98 -49.03 53.22
N VAL A 618 -85.69 -48.81 52.96
CA VAL A 618 -85.08 -47.48 52.88
C VAL A 618 -84.64 -47.26 51.44
N GLN A 619 -85.01 -46.14 50.84
CA GLN A 619 -84.65 -45.80 49.47
C GLN A 619 -83.26 -45.13 49.43
N GLN A 620 -82.34 -45.74 48.68
CA GLN A 620 -80.89 -45.49 48.78
C GLN A 620 -80.45 -44.05 48.45
N GLN A 621 -81.24 -43.29 47.68
CA GLN A 621 -80.85 -41.98 47.12
C GLN A 621 -81.44 -40.76 47.85
N ASN A 622 -82.48 -40.94 48.66
CA ASN A 622 -83.25 -39.85 49.28
C ASN A 622 -83.59 -40.10 50.77
N GLY A 623 -83.19 -41.26 51.31
CA GLY A 623 -83.40 -41.62 52.72
C GLY A 623 -84.86 -41.91 53.09
N GLU A 624 -85.79 -41.98 52.13
CA GLU A 624 -87.20 -42.26 52.41
C GLU A 624 -87.41 -43.68 52.95
N ILE A 625 -88.19 -43.80 54.02
CA ILE A 625 -88.54 -45.07 54.65
C ILE A 625 -89.99 -45.40 54.31
N ARG A 626 -90.21 -46.55 53.69
CA ARG A 626 -91.54 -46.99 53.26
C ARG A 626 -91.88 -48.40 53.76
N THR A 627 -93.16 -48.71 53.91
CA THR A 627 -93.62 -50.07 54.22
C THR A 627 -93.40 -50.99 53.00
N LEU A 628 -92.85 -52.19 53.22
CA LEU A 628 -92.71 -53.23 52.17
C LEU A 628 -93.98 -54.08 52.01
N ARG A 629 -94.70 -54.28 53.12
CA ARG A 629 -95.92 -55.07 53.21
C ARG A 629 -96.89 -54.40 54.17
N GLN A 630 -98.17 -54.81 54.11
CA GLN A 630 -99.15 -54.42 55.11
C GLN A 630 -98.75 -54.95 56.51
N ILE A 631 -99.04 -54.15 57.53
CA ILE A 631 -98.74 -54.46 58.94
C ILE A 631 -99.70 -55.55 59.43
N SER A 632 -99.17 -56.55 60.12
CA SER A 632 -99.92 -57.63 60.77
C SER A 632 -100.15 -57.33 62.25
N GLU A 633 -101.21 -57.90 62.83
CA GLU A 633 -101.43 -57.94 64.29
C GLU A 633 -100.28 -58.64 65.03
N ARG A 634 -99.53 -59.51 64.35
CA ARG A 634 -98.37 -60.22 64.90
C ARG A 634 -97.09 -59.38 64.94
N ASP A 635 -97.07 -58.23 64.27
CA ASP A 635 -95.88 -57.39 64.18
C ASP A 635 -95.69 -56.56 65.47
N PRO A 636 -94.48 -56.56 66.07
CA PRO A 636 -94.18 -55.81 67.29
C PRO A 636 -94.60 -54.34 67.21
N MET A 637 -95.26 -53.84 68.27
CA MET A 637 -95.78 -52.47 68.33
C MET A 637 -94.69 -51.40 68.24
N ILE A 638 -93.48 -51.70 68.74
CA ILE A 638 -92.30 -50.84 68.58
C ILE A 638 -91.37 -51.52 67.58
N GLN A 639 -91.11 -50.84 66.47
CA GLN A 639 -90.21 -51.28 65.42
C GLN A 639 -88.96 -50.40 65.47
N LYS A 640 -87.78 -50.98 65.71
CA LYS A 640 -86.52 -50.23 65.69
C LYS A 640 -85.80 -50.45 64.37
N LEU A 641 -85.46 -49.36 63.69
CA LEU A 641 -84.59 -49.35 62.50
C LEU A 641 -83.24 -48.73 62.88
N ILE A 642 -82.16 -49.29 62.32
CA ILE A 642 -80.82 -48.73 62.33
C ILE A 642 -80.39 -48.59 60.88
N ILE A 643 -80.18 -47.35 60.46
CA ILE A 643 -79.94 -46.97 59.07
C ILE A 643 -78.54 -46.38 59.00
N LEU A 644 -77.70 -46.92 58.13
CA LEU A 644 -76.41 -46.35 57.81
C LEU A 644 -76.64 -45.25 56.77
N VAL A 645 -76.12 -44.07 57.06
CA VAL A 645 -75.75 -43.09 56.03
C VAL A 645 -74.27 -43.29 55.78
N GLN A 646 -73.89 -43.54 54.53
CA GLN A 646 -72.50 -43.74 54.11
C GLN A 646 -72.24 -42.88 52.88
N ASP A 647 -71.08 -42.23 52.83
CA ASP A 647 -70.62 -41.51 51.64
C ASP A 647 -70.12 -42.46 50.53
N HIS A 648 -69.55 -41.90 49.45
CA HIS A 648 -68.87 -42.64 48.38
C HIS A 648 -67.38 -42.30 48.24
N GLY A 649 -66.76 -41.70 49.27
CA GLY A 649 -65.33 -41.38 49.24
C GLY A 649 -64.41 -42.56 49.58
N GLN A 650 -63.13 -42.26 49.76
CA GLN A 650 -62.10 -43.28 50.04
C GLN A 650 -61.09 -42.76 51.09
N PRO A 651 -61.09 -43.30 52.32
CA PRO A 651 -61.97 -44.36 52.85
C PRO A 651 -63.39 -43.85 53.11
N ALA A 652 -64.41 -44.62 52.72
CA ALA A 652 -65.79 -44.20 52.93
C ALA A 652 -66.15 -44.14 54.42
N LEU A 653 -66.64 -42.99 54.88
CA LEU A 653 -67.09 -42.74 56.24
C LEU A 653 -68.62 -42.93 56.35
N SER A 654 -69.09 -43.08 57.58
CA SER A 654 -70.50 -43.39 57.82
C SER A 654 -70.97 -43.12 59.25
N THR A 655 -72.27 -42.86 59.36
CA THR A 655 -72.97 -42.58 60.62
C THR A 655 -74.28 -43.35 60.66
N THR A 656 -74.63 -43.92 61.82
CA THR A 656 -75.89 -44.68 61.98
C THR A 656 -76.99 -43.86 62.63
N ALA A 657 -78.13 -43.74 61.94
CA ALA A 657 -79.37 -43.22 62.50
C ALA A 657 -80.11 -44.35 63.21
N SER A 658 -80.41 -44.18 64.50
CA SER A 658 -81.47 -44.95 65.17
C SER A 658 -82.81 -44.25 64.93
N LEU A 659 -83.81 -45.02 64.49
CA LEU A 659 -85.20 -44.62 64.45
C LEU A 659 -86.05 -45.65 65.21
N ASN A 660 -86.96 -45.16 66.03
CA ASN A 660 -88.03 -45.96 66.61
C ASN A 660 -89.34 -45.58 65.91
N ILE A 661 -90.06 -46.56 65.41
CA ILE A 661 -91.40 -46.41 64.84
C ILE A 661 -92.38 -47.04 65.83
N LEU A 662 -93.46 -46.32 66.14
CA LEU A 662 -94.56 -46.82 66.95
C LEU A 662 -95.76 -47.13 66.05
N LEU A 663 -96.16 -48.40 66.01
CA LEU A 663 -97.35 -48.84 65.31
C LEU A 663 -98.58 -48.54 66.18
N VAL A 664 -99.50 -47.71 65.68
CA VAL A 664 -100.68 -47.27 66.43
C VAL A 664 -101.97 -47.68 65.73
N ASP A 665 -102.92 -48.15 66.51
CA ASP A 665 -104.24 -48.52 66.06
C ASP A 665 -105.18 -47.30 66.10
N GLY A 666 -105.80 -46.95 64.97
CA GLY A 666 -106.87 -45.96 64.93
C GLY A 666 -106.49 -44.47 64.76
N PHE A 667 -105.35 -44.14 64.16
CA PHE A 667 -105.12 -42.76 63.67
C PHE A 667 -105.80 -42.54 62.31
N SER A 668 -106.76 -41.60 62.27
CA SER A 668 -107.38 -41.11 61.03
C SER A 668 -106.46 -40.12 60.29
N GLU A 669 -106.35 -40.26 58.98
CA GLU A 669 -105.52 -39.37 58.14
C GLU A 669 -105.94 -37.89 58.25
N PRO A 670 -105.00 -36.95 58.45
CA PRO A 670 -105.21 -35.57 58.05
C PRO A 670 -105.16 -35.49 56.52
N TYR A 671 -106.32 -35.34 55.88
CA TYR A 671 -106.46 -35.18 54.42
C TYR A 671 -105.58 -34.04 53.87
N LEU A 672 -104.39 -34.38 53.36
CA LEU A 672 -103.59 -33.46 52.54
C LEU A 672 -104.15 -33.43 51.11
N GLN A 673 -105.18 -32.61 50.91
CA GLN A 673 -105.66 -32.31 49.57
C GLN A 673 -104.54 -31.68 48.74
N PHE A 674 -104.14 -32.35 47.66
CA PHE A 674 -103.32 -31.74 46.61
C PHE A 674 -104.09 -30.57 46.00
N ARG A 675 -103.67 -29.35 46.33
CA ARG A 675 -104.35 -28.12 45.91
C ARG A 675 -103.88 -27.72 44.51
N ASP A 676 -104.57 -28.23 43.50
CA ASP A 676 -104.38 -27.86 42.09
C ASP A 676 -104.41 -26.32 41.91
N PRO A 677 -103.32 -25.67 41.47
CA PRO A 677 -103.17 -24.22 41.51
C PRO A 677 -103.84 -23.50 40.32
N SER A 678 -105.05 -23.92 39.93
CA SER A 678 -105.68 -23.49 38.66
C SER A 678 -107.11 -22.90 38.76
N LYS A 679 -107.38 -22.02 39.74
CA LYS A 679 -108.37 -20.90 39.64
C LYS A 679 -108.40 -19.97 40.89
N ASN A 680 -107.81 -18.78 40.73
CA ASN A 680 -108.25 -17.41 41.10
C ASN A 680 -109.34 -17.15 42.18
N PRO A 681 -109.37 -15.93 42.82
CA PRO A 681 -108.34 -14.88 42.88
C PRO A 681 -108.17 -14.17 44.26
N THR A 682 -106.94 -13.94 44.74
CA THR A 682 -106.67 -12.93 45.79
C THR A 682 -105.32 -12.23 45.62
N ARG A 683 -105.32 -10.95 46.02
CA ARG A 683 -104.27 -9.91 45.95
C ARG A 683 -102.80 -10.41 45.99
N VAL A 684 -102.07 -10.12 44.91
CA VAL A 684 -100.59 -10.18 44.86
C VAL A 684 -100.00 -8.96 45.59
N ASN A 685 -98.94 -9.16 46.39
CA ASN A 685 -98.21 -8.08 47.06
C ASN A 685 -97.55 -7.12 46.05
N PRO A 686 -97.44 -5.81 46.34
CA PRO A 686 -96.88 -4.84 45.40
C PRO A 686 -95.38 -5.09 45.12
N SER A 687 -94.63 -5.64 46.08
CA SER A 687 -93.19 -5.92 45.94
C SER A 687 -92.88 -6.97 44.87
N THR A 688 -93.63 -8.08 44.80
CA THR A 688 -93.41 -9.09 43.76
C THR A 688 -93.86 -8.62 42.37
N LYS A 689 -94.81 -7.67 42.27
CA LYS A 689 -95.07 -6.98 41.01
C LYS A 689 -93.84 -6.20 40.52
N TYR A 690 -93.21 -5.41 41.39
CA TYR A 690 -92.02 -4.66 40.99
C TYR A 690 -90.82 -5.56 40.67
N LEU A 691 -90.64 -6.68 41.38
CA LEU A 691 -89.60 -7.67 41.10
C LEU A 691 -89.77 -8.33 39.72
N VAL A 692 -90.99 -8.73 39.36
CA VAL A 692 -91.28 -9.32 38.04
C VAL A 692 -91.16 -8.28 36.93
N ILE A 693 -91.56 -7.03 37.18
CA ILE A 693 -91.36 -5.92 36.24
C ILE A 693 -89.88 -5.63 36.04
N SER A 694 -89.06 -5.58 37.09
CA SER A 694 -87.62 -5.31 36.95
C SER A 694 -86.87 -6.48 36.30
N LEU A 695 -87.22 -7.74 36.57
CA LEU A 695 -86.70 -8.90 35.84
C LEU A 695 -87.11 -8.88 34.36
N ALA A 696 -88.36 -8.55 34.04
CA ALA A 696 -88.81 -8.41 32.65
C ALA A 696 -88.10 -7.25 31.93
N VAL A 697 -87.87 -6.12 32.61
CA VAL A 697 -87.12 -4.99 32.06
C VAL A 697 -85.63 -5.32 31.88
N LEU A 698 -84.98 -6.03 32.82
CA LEU A 698 -83.61 -6.51 32.63
C LEU A 698 -83.51 -7.49 31.45
N SER A 699 -84.44 -8.43 31.35
CA SER A 699 -84.49 -9.39 30.24
C SER A 699 -84.73 -8.69 28.89
N PHE A 700 -85.62 -7.69 28.86
CA PHE A 700 -85.85 -6.87 27.66
C PHE A 700 -84.63 -6.02 27.30
N LEU A 701 -83.96 -5.38 28.26
CA LEU A 701 -82.74 -4.61 28.03
C LEU A 701 -81.56 -5.49 27.58
N PHE A 702 -81.46 -6.72 28.08
CA PHE A 702 -80.48 -7.70 27.63
C PHE A 702 -80.77 -8.19 26.19
N LEU A 703 -82.04 -8.46 25.86
CA LEU A 703 -82.43 -8.77 24.48
C LEU A 703 -82.22 -7.57 23.55
N LEU A 704 -82.42 -6.34 24.02
CA LEU A 704 -82.15 -5.11 23.28
C LEU A 704 -80.65 -4.91 23.05
N SER A 705 -79.80 -5.14 24.05
CA SER A 705 -78.35 -5.01 23.88
C SER A 705 -77.79 -6.09 22.96
N VAL A 706 -78.22 -7.35 23.11
CA VAL A 706 -77.83 -8.45 22.21
C VAL A 706 -78.30 -8.19 20.77
N THR A 707 -79.54 -7.71 20.56
CA THR A 707 -80.02 -7.38 19.20
C THR A 707 -79.31 -6.16 18.61
N VAL A 708 -78.99 -5.13 19.39
CA VAL A 708 -78.17 -3.98 18.94
C VAL A 708 -76.75 -4.42 18.59
N ILE A 709 -76.10 -5.25 19.41
CA ILE A 709 -74.78 -5.83 19.10
C ILE A 709 -74.85 -6.66 17.82
N PHE A 710 -75.87 -7.50 17.65
CA PHE A 710 -76.06 -8.31 16.44
C PHE A 710 -76.30 -7.46 15.19
N VAL A 711 -77.06 -6.37 15.30
CA VAL A 711 -77.25 -5.38 14.22
C VAL A 711 -75.95 -4.64 13.89
N ILE A 712 -75.16 -4.23 14.89
CA ILE A 712 -73.83 -3.64 14.68
C ILE A 712 -72.91 -4.63 13.98
N HIS A 713 -72.91 -5.90 14.38
CA HIS A 713 -72.10 -6.94 13.77
C HIS A 713 -72.53 -7.23 12.33
N ILE A 714 -73.84 -7.26 12.03
CA ILE A 714 -74.35 -7.32 10.65
C ILE A 714 -73.94 -6.08 9.85
N TYR A 715 -74.05 -4.87 10.41
CA TYR A 715 -73.70 -3.64 9.71
C TYR A 715 -72.20 -3.54 9.41
N GLN A 716 -71.34 -3.96 10.34
CA GLN A 716 -69.91 -4.13 10.13
C GLN A 716 -69.63 -5.20 9.05
N LYS A 717 -70.30 -6.36 9.11
CA LYS A 717 -70.10 -7.47 8.17
C LYS A 717 -70.61 -7.17 6.76
N VAL A 718 -71.65 -6.33 6.61
CA VAL A 718 -72.11 -5.78 5.32
C VAL A 718 -71.12 -4.74 4.80
N LYS A 719 -70.68 -3.79 5.63
CA LYS A 719 -69.68 -2.77 5.26
C LYS A 719 -68.31 -3.36 4.87
N TYR A 720 -67.96 -4.53 5.42
CA TYR A 720 -66.79 -5.30 4.98
C TYR A 720 -67.03 -6.10 3.70
N ARG A 721 -68.29 -6.50 3.39
CA ARG A 721 -68.60 -7.29 2.20
C ARG A 721 -68.58 -6.49 0.90
N GLU A 722 -68.94 -5.21 0.93
CA GLU A 722 -68.86 -4.33 -0.26
C GLU A 722 -67.41 -4.02 -0.72
N LYS A 723 -66.39 -4.38 0.06
CA LYS A 723 -64.98 -4.20 -0.30
C LYS A 723 -64.28 -5.47 -0.82
N PHE A 724 -64.96 -6.61 -0.94
CA PHE A 724 -64.36 -7.87 -1.37
C PHE A 724 -65.30 -8.68 -2.31
N THR A 725 -65.59 -8.12 -3.50
CA THR A 725 -66.35 -8.82 -4.56
C THR A 725 -66.05 -8.36 -6.00
N VAL A 726 -64.79 -8.06 -6.34
CA VAL A 726 -64.33 -8.04 -7.74
C VAL A 726 -62.94 -8.69 -7.87
N GLN A 727 -62.90 -10.02 -7.80
CA GLN A 727 -61.80 -10.84 -8.30
C GLN A 727 -62.37 -12.23 -8.65
N GLU A 728 -61.81 -12.87 -9.68
CA GLU A 728 -62.07 -14.24 -10.14
C GLU A 728 -63.45 -14.59 -10.69
N HIS A 729 -63.50 -14.80 -12.01
CA HIS A 729 -64.30 -15.86 -12.64
C HIS A 729 -63.71 -16.19 -14.02
N PHE A 730 -62.79 -17.15 -14.10
CA PHE A 730 -62.97 -18.44 -14.79
C PHE A 730 -61.64 -19.22 -14.90
N TYR A 731 -61.76 -20.55 -14.91
CA TYR A 731 -60.69 -21.52 -15.15
C TYR A 731 -60.31 -21.57 -16.64
N ASP A 732 -59.06 -21.97 -16.97
CA ASP A 732 -58.81 -23.35 -17.44
C ASP A 732 -57.32 -23.70 -17.66
N ASP A 733 -57.08 -25.02 -17.55
CA ASP A 733 -55.96 -25.84 -18.03
C ASP A 733 -54.50 -25.63 -17.57
N CYS A 734 -53.74 -26.74 -17.67
CA CYS A 734 -52.36 -26.88 -17.19
C CYS A 734 -51.36 -27.03 -18.35
N ASN A 735 -50.14 -26.46 -18.22
CA ASN A 735 -48.89 -27.16 -18.56
C ASN A 735 -47.60 -26.36 -18.19
N PHE A 736 -46.54 -27.13 -17.94
CA PHE A 736 -45.12 -26.71 -17.84
C PHE A 736 -44.37 -27.19 -19.12
N PRO A 737 -43.10 -26.79 -19.41
CA PRO A 737 -42.32 -25.64 -18.96
C PRO A 737 -41.54 -24.92 -20.12
N ASN A 738 -40.58 -24.06 -19.74
CA ASN A 738 -39.30 -23.73 -20.40
C ASN A 738 -39.17 -22.61 -21.47
N ASN A 739 -38.11 -21.81 -21.23
CA ASN A 739 -37.06 -21.32 -22.13
C ASN A 739 -37.01 -19.87 -22.69
N LEU A 740 -35.84 -19.26 -22.42
CA LEU A 740 -35.00 -18.36 -23.24
C LEU A 740 -35.32 -16.84 -23.42
N VAL A 741 -34.51 -16.04 -22.69
CA VAL A 741 -33.43 -15.16 -23.24
C VAL A 741 -33.73 -13.78 -23.86
N GLN A 742 -32.90 -12.80 -23.44
CA GLN A 742 -32.56 -11.48 -24.03
C GLN A 742 -33.63 -10.36 -24.09
N GLY A 743 -33.17 -9.12 -23.84
CA GLY A 743 -33.94 -7.87 -24.04
C GLY A 743 -33.52 -6.77 -23.06
N GLY A 744 -32.48 -5.99 -23.38
CA GLY A 744 -31.88 -5.04 -22.44
C GLY A 744 -32.37 -3.58 -22.52
N ALA A 745 -31.91 -2.82 -21.51
CA ALA A 745 -31.70 -1.36 -21.48
C ALA A 745 -32.90 -0.38 -21.28
N ASN A 746 -32.67 0.53 -20.33
CA ASN A 746 -33.00 1.96 -20.28
C ASN A 746 -34.44 2.44 -20.53
N GLY A 747 -35.01 3.14 -19.52
CA GLY A 747 -36.11 4.08 -19.73
C GLY A 747 -36.81 4.50 -18.44
N SER A 748 -36.56 5.73 -17.96
CA SER A 748 -37.36 6.36 -16.90
C SER A 748 -38.42 7.30 -17.51
N LEU A 749 -39.60 7.39 -16.88
CA LEU A 749 -40.22 8.65 -16.40
C LEU A 749 -41.72 8.58 -16.07
N SER A 750 -42.15 9.63 -15.35
CA SER A 750 -43.48 10.25 -15.25
C SER A 750 -44.47 9.80 -14.16
N GLN A 751 -44.71 10.73 -13.21
CA GLN A 751 -46.00 10.90 -12.53
C GLN A 751 -46.99 11.61 -13.49
N PRO A 752 -48.29 11.65 -13.14
CA PRO A 752 -48.80 12.88 -12.51
C PRO A 752 -49.83 12.67 -11.37
N CYS A 753 -49.94 13.65 -10.47
CA CYS A 753 -51.02 13.78 -9.48
C CYS A 753 -52.30 14.38 -10.11
N PRO A 754 -53.49 14.30 -9.46
CA PRO A 754 -53.95 15.47 -8.67
C PRO A 754 -54.84 15.20 -7.41
N TYR A 755 -55.04 16.32 -6.70
CA TYR A 755 -55.80 16.80 -5.51
C TYR A 755 -57.32 16.37 -5.42
N GLU A 756 -58.18 16.67 -4.42
CA GLU A 756 -58.24 17.38 -3.09
C GLU A 756 -59.57 16.94 -2.35
N MET A 757 -60.18 17.43 -1.24
CA MET A 757 -60.03 18.52 -0.22
C MET A 757 -60.87 18.22 1.08
N CYS A 758 -60.68 18.99 2.17
CA CYS A 758 -61.62 19.40 3.27
C CYS A 758 -62.56 18.40 4.02
N SER A 759 -62.56 18.29 5.36
CA SER A 759 -63.01 19.22 6.45
C SER A 759 -64.53 19.19 6.75
N ALA A 760 -65.05 19.23 8.00
CA ALA A 760 -64.50 19.12 9.37
C ALA A 760 -65.62 18.48 10.28
N THR A 761 -65.94 18.72 11.58
CA THR A 761 -65.65 19.71 12.66
C THR A 761 -65.94 19.08 14.06
N GLY A 762 -65.28 19.53 15.15
CA GLY A 762 -65.74 19.30 16.54
C GLY A 762 -64.61 19.07 17.57
N THR A 763 -64.66 19.71 18.74
CA THR A 763 -63.54 19.74 19.72
C THR A 763 -63.95 19.56 21.18
N SER A 764 -63.24 18.72 21.94
CA SER A 764 -62.96 18.95 23.37
C SER A 764 -61.89 17.99 23.93
N ASN A 765 -60.73 18.54 24.35
CA ASN A 765 -59.68 17.92 25.17
C ASN A 765 -58.92 16.71 24.54
N SER A 766 -57.65 16.44 24.84
CA SER A 766 -56.66 17.11 25.71
C SER A 766 -55.32 17.34 24.97
N GLU A 767 -54.30 17.85 25.65
CA GLU A 767 -53.14 18.53 25.04
C GLU A 767 -51.96 17.63 24.67
N PHE A 768 -51.42 17.80 23.45
CA PHE A 768 -50.00 17.58 23.14
C PHE A 768 -49.52 18.63 22.13
N ARG A 769 -48.33 19.21 22.36
CA ARG A 769 -47.59 20.06 21.40
C ARG A 769 -46.12 19.64 21.42
N PHE A 770 -45.66 18.95 20.39
CA PHE A 770 -44.98 19.50 19.20
C PHE A 770 -43.51 19.90 19.42
N LEU A 771 -42.61 19.14 18.77
CA LEU A 771 -41.38 19.66 18.18
C LEU A 771 -41.43 19.45 16.66
N LYS A 772 -40.80 20.35 15.91
CA LYS A 772 -40.79 20.37 14.44
C LYS A 772 -39.81 19.35 13.86
N ARG A 773 -40.10 18.86 12.65
CA ARG A 773 -39.04 18.67 11.64
C ARG A 773 -39.09 19.83 10.62
N PHE A 774 -37.92 20.23 10.16
CA PHE A 774 -37.72 21.20 9.09
C PHE A 774 -37.94 20.56 7.71
N MET A 775 -38.18 21.38 6.69
CA MET A 775 -37.79 21.08 5.31
C MET A 775 -36.94 22.23 4.76
N PRO A 776 -35.95 21.94 3.88
CA PRO A 776 -35.10 22.96 3.26
C PRO A 776 -35.78 23.59 2.03
N ASN A 777 -35.56 24.89 1.81
CA ASN A 777 -35.86 25.56 0.55
C ASN A 777 -34.55 25.90 -0.18
N PHE A 778 -34.50 25.59 -1.48
CA PHE A 778 -33.45 26.11 -2.37
C PHE A 778 -33.82 27.52 -2.90
N PRO A 779 -32.85 28.42 -3.13
CA PRO A 779 -33.09 29.82 -3.54
C PRO A 779 -32.96 30.09 -5.05
N TYR A 780 -33.15 31.37 -5.44
CA TYR A 780 -32.93 32.02 -6.76
C TYR A 780 -34.04 31.83 -7.81
N PRO A 781 -34.28 32.81 -8.73
CA PRO A 781 -33.31 33.69 -9.43
C PRO A 781 -33.38 35.22 -9.20
N HIS A 782 -32.48 35.93 -9.91
CA HIS A 782 -32.13 37.35 -9.81
C HIS A 782 -33.18 38.37 -10.32
N GLY A 783 -33.07 39.61 -9.81
CA GLY A 783 -33.57 40.83 -10.46
C GLY A 783 -32.84 42.10 -9.97
N THR A 784 -32.58 43.02 -10.90
CA THR A 784 -32.17 44.46 -10.80
C THR A 784 -32.47 45.22 -9.48
N GLY A 785 -31.74 46.25 -9.04
CA GLY A 785 -30.59 46.99 -9.63
C GLY A 785 -30.39 48.36 -8.94
N GLU A 786 -29.29 49.08 -9.27
CA GLU A 786 -29.00 50.51 -9.01
C GLU A 786 -29.11 51.15 -7.58
N ALA A 787 -27.93 51.27 -6.93
CA ALA A 787 -27.28 52.53 -6.50
C ALA A 787 -27.83 53.53 -5.43
N LYS A 788 -26.85 54.20 -4.77
CA LYS A 788 -26.81 55.56 -4.16
C LYS A 788 -26.94 55.81 -2.62
N THR A 789 -25.75 55.84 -2.00
CA THR A 789 -25.16 56.93 -1.15
C THR A 789 -25.57 57.22 0.30
N GLU A 790 -24.56 57.74 1.03
CA GLU A 790 -24.57 58.42 2.35
C GLU A 790 -24.90 57.57 3.60
N ALA A 791 -24.31 57.81 4.79
CA ALA A 791 -23.05 58.46 5.19
C ALA A 791 -22.72 58.09 6.66
N GLY A 792 -21.47 58.23 7.12
CA GLY A 792 -21.14 58.14 8.56
C GLY A 792 -19.67 57.80 8.87
N SER A 793 -19.06 58.54 9.79
CA SER A 793 -17.67 58.35 10.23
C SER A 793 -17.58 58.05 11.73
N ASN A 794 -16.55 57.29 12.16
CA ASN A 794 -15.52 57.75 13.11
C ASN A 794 -14.59 56.61 13.58
N LEU A 795 -13.38 56.98 13.99
CA LEU A 795 -12.34 56.13 14.61
C LEU A 795 -12.32 56.29 16.13
N PRO A 796 -11.89 55.27 16.90
CA PRO A 796 -11.50 55.41 18.31
C PRO A 796 -10.00 55.81 18.47
N PRO A 797 -9.58 56.40 19.61
CA PRO A 797 -8.20 56.83 19.86
C PRO A 797 -7.40 55.92 20.82
N ASP A 798 -6.07 56.02 20.75
CA ASP A 798 -5.11 55.50 21.74
C ASP A 798 -4.95 56.43 22.98
N SER A 799 -4.46 55.88 24.10
CA SER A 799 -3.68 56.65 25.08
C SER A 799 -2.79 55.76 25.97
N ASP A 800 -1.49 56.10 26.05
CA ASP A 800 -0.49 55.43 26.90
C ASP A 800 -0.76 55.55 28.42
N ARG A 801 -0.16 54.63 29.19
CA ARG A 801 0.63 55.05 30.36
C ARG A 801 1.72 54.07 30.80
N ASN A 802 2.93 54.60 30.92
CA ASN A 802 4.16 53.89 31.28
C ASN A 802 4.62 54.27 32.71
N ARG A 803 5.16 53.32 33.50
CA ARG A 803 5.85 53.62 34.78
C ARG A 803 6.75 52.47 35.24
N SER A 804 7.86 52.80 35.91
CA SER A 804 8.97 51.88 36.18
C SER A 804 9.56 51.99 37.60
N ARG A 805 10.01 50.82 38.13
CA ARG A 805 10.87 50.52 39.32
C ARG A 805 10.55 49.06 39.76
N GLY A 806 11.45 48.23 40.29
CA GLY A 806 12.89 48.33 40.55
C GLY A 806 13.37 47.20 41.50
N SER A 807 14.70 46.95 41.57
CA SER A 807 15.45 46.07 42.53
C SER A 807 15.13 44.56 42.65
N GLU A 808 16.13 43.71 42.38
CA GLU A 808 16.86 42.80 43.32
C GLU A 808 16.06 42.04 44.42
N ASP A 809 16.37 40.79 44.84
CA ASP A 809 17.60 39.97 44.72
C ASP A 809 17.37 38.43 44.93
N HIS A 810 18.39 37.61 44.64
CA HIS A 810 18.75 36.26 45.17
C HIS A 810 17.83 35.03 44.93
N GLY A 811 18.42 33.89 44.51
CA GLY A 811 17.70 32.60 44.43
C GLY A 811 18.32 31.39 43.69
N GLN A 812 19.64 31.16 43.69
CA GLN A 812 20.23 29.84 43.33
C GLN A 812 20.25 28.93 44.59
N VAL A 813 20.21 27.59 44.56
CA VAL A 813 21.13 26.59 43.97
C VAL A 813 20.42 25.20 43.97
N PRO A 814 20.70 24.26 43.02
CA PRO A 814 20.11 22.90 42.99
C PRO A 814 20.97 21.85 43.74
N ASP A 815 20.47 20.61 43.95
CA ASP A 815 21.04 19.42 43.28
C ASP A 815 20.30 18.07 43.54
N ASN A 816 20.69 17.06 42.75
CA ASN A 816 20.19 15.68 42.64
C ASN A 816 20.26 14.79 43.91
N CYS A 817 19.45 13.71 43.96
CA CYS A 817 19.93 12.31 43.92
C CYS A 817 18.82 11.24 44.14
N MET A 818 18.28 10.68 43.05
CA MET A 818 18.30 9.23 42.75
C MET A 818 17.81 8.96 41.33
#